data_AF-A0AAD7ZH49-F1
#
_entry.id   AF-A0AAD7ZH49-F1
#
_cell.length_a   1.000
_cell.length_b   1.000
_cell.length_c   1.000
_cell.angle_alpha   90.00
_cell.angle_beta   90.00
_cell.angle_gamma   90.00
#
_symmetry.space_group_name_H-M   'P 1'
#
loop_
_entity.id
_entity.type
_entity.pdbx_description
1 polymer ?
#
loop_
_entity_poly.entity_id
_entity_poly.type
_entity_poly.pdbx_seq_one_letter_code
_entity_poly.pdbx_strand_id
1 'polypeptide(L)'
;SGAIVQHELAEVSRAIVLSNLTQLVLGLEGIKNDLQDVHNVTKSLQSNSNYLAHNLSQVKKALEMELNKCNASCKESLEKYVANMSTNTDFQQLPQIEDSLSSVTELIVNDRIKDKVDRGLKEFNKIQNEIQNAVKDLIPKISQNMQRAGDAIKEQSMHMNKVLRKVNAAVINRSGQAIDAGEKLITEYGYYRYYAGLTISCIMLLILVLVTFGLFYGFCGKRPDGYGDDCCSRATGARFLILCVWMMFLFSAVLMLATLAHFVVGIVAERAVCEPLQNPHDNQLLQLLDDVVRLDKLFVAEGSKQQVDITVSSIIKSCHANGSIYNVLQVANLVNISEVSDYKSRFDIESKINQLKTQIDFGGNVTILTEDAKYELQSLARSNITHINFTIFADVLNKSIVNIDLETLANQLRKTASEIASTSPDIKWSLEQQADILETLQYQVVRQMEKQVQILDKKTRILEANLKFNHSSLNESIQLILDEVTSAQDYLNNTAAKEIKNLADMFANAILEHVDQYLNRVINITTTQVGQCHPMSRVYNATVVSVCNQILDPFNGFWASIGWCLVLFIPAIILSVKLAALYQKSDPYPGPLVESEYLYDAYGDRDNIPLANVDKKNYHRRYHETYENSSGYYGGDYSAHLGRGGRDRASPGDARYADMAPKYLDQVWGGGGDARPCSPPSHSEIAQIISYLNSG
;
A
#
# COMPACT_ATOMS: atom_id res chain seq x y z
N SER A 1 -3.64 -18.42 11.29
CA SER A 1 -2.51 -18.66 12.22
C SER A 1 -2.90 -19.61 13.36
N GLY A 2 -3.95 -19.32 14.16
CA GLY A 2 -4.35 -20.20 15.27
C GLY A 2 -4.75 -21.64 14.88
N ALA A 3 -5.39 -21.82 13.72
CA ALA A 3 -5.71 -23.16 13.21
C ALA A 3 -4.47 -23.98 12.80
N ILE A 4 -3.39 -23.32 12.38
CA ILE A 4 -2.12 -23.97 12.01
C ILE A 4 -1.43 -24.47 13.28
N VAL A 5 -1.38 -23.62 14.32
CA VAL A 5 -0.86 -24.02 15.63
C VAL A 5 -1.70 -25.16 16.21
N GLN A 6 -3.03 -25.12 16.11
CA GLN A 6 -3.89 -26.23 16.56
C GLN A 6 -3.68 -27.53 15.77
N HIS A 7 -3.42 -27.45 14.46
CA HIS A 7 -3.18 -28.61 13.62
C HIS A 7 -1.81 -29.24 13.90
N GLU A 8 -0.75 -28.43 13.93
CA GLU A 8 0.60 -28.85 14.35
C GLU A 8 0.57 -29.46 15.75
N LEU A 9 -0.19 -28.87 16.67
CA LEU A 9 -0.31 -29.40 18.02
C LEU A 9 -1.06 -30.74 18.07
N ALA A 10 -2.05 -30.95 17.19
CA ALA A 10 -2.74 -32.23 17.06
C ALA A 10 -1.83 -33.32 16.45
N GLU A 11 -0.97 -32.93 15.52
CA GLU A 11 0.04 -33.80 14.91
C GLU A 11 1.16 -34.16 15.90
N VAL A 12 1.66 -33.16 16.62
CA VAL A 12 2.60 -33.29 17.75
C VAL A 12 2.01 -34.14 18.88
N SER A 13 0.69 -34.10 19.09
CA SER A 13 0.01 -34.93 20.09
C SER A 13 0.00 -36.42 19.75
N ARG A 14 0.44 -36.88 18.57
CA ARG A 14 0.56 -38.32 18.26
C ARG A 14 -0.69 -39.13 18.65
N ALA A 15 -1.89 -38.57 18.48
CA ALA A 15 -3.14 -39.22 18.88
C ALA A 15 -3.33 -40.61 18.23
N ILE A 16 -2.69 -40.83 17.08
CA ILE A 16 -2.61 -42.11 16.37
C ILE A 16 -1.99 -43.21 17.24
N VAL A 17 -0.94 -42.88 18.01
CA VAL A 17 -0.21 -43.82 18.86
C VAL A 17 -1.11 -44.35 19.99
N LEU A 18 -1.87 -43.46 20.64
CA LEU A 18 -2.84 -43.88 21.66
C LEU A 18 -4.05 -44.62 21.07
N SER A 19 -4.47 -44.28 19.85
CA SER A 19 -5.52 -45.04 19.15
C SER A 19 -5.09 -46.48 18.89
N ASN A 20 -3.86 -46.70 18.42
CA ASN A 20 -3.31 -48.03 18.17
C ASN A 20 -3.18 -48.83 19.48
N LEU A 21 -2.67 -48.20 20.54
CA LEU A 21 -2.58 -48.81 21.87
C LEU A 21 -3.96 -49.20 22.43
N THR A 22 -4.96 -48.33 22.25
CA THR A 22 -6.34 -48.59 22.69
C THR A 22 -6.97 -49.73 21.89
N GLN A 23 -6.76 -49.78 20.58
CA GLN A 23 -7.23 -50.87 19.72
C GLN A 23 -6.60 -52.21 20.10
N LEU A 24 -5.29 -52.22 20.38
CA LEU A 24 -4.58 -53.41 20.86
C LEU A 24 -5.25 -53.96 22.12
N VAL A 25 -5.42 -53.11 23.13
CA VAL A 25 -5.96 -53.49 24.44
C VAL A 25 -7.43 -53.91 24.38
N LEU A 26 -8.27 -53.22 23.60
CA LEU A 26 -9.66 -53.62 23.39
C LEU A 26 -9.75 -54.94 22.61
N GLY A 27 -8.83 -55.17 21.67
CA GLY A 27 -8.77 -56.41 20.89
C GLY A 27 -8.37 -57.63 21.72
N LEU A 28 -7.60 -57.46 22.81
CA LEU A 28 -7.19 -58.57 23.69
C LEU A 28 -8.38 -59.31 24.29
N GLU A 29 -9.47 -58.61 24.63
CA GLU A 29 -10.69 -59.23 25.16
C GLU A 29 -11.37 -60.13 24.12
N GLY A 30 -11.38 -59.70 22.86
CA GLY A 30 -11.84 -60.51 21.73
C GLY A 30 -10.96 -61.75 21.51
N ILE A 31 -9.63 -61.57 21.53
CA ILE A 31 -8.65 -62.65 21.37
C ILE A 31 -8.79 -63.70 22.48
N LYS A 32 -9.00 -63.28 23.73
CA LYS A 32 -9.25 -64.20 24.84
C LYS A 32 -10.47 -65.09 24.57
N ASN A 33 -11.58 -64.49 24.16
CA ASN A 33 -12.81 -65.22 23.89
C ASN A 33 -12.64 -66.18 22.69
N ASP A 34 -11.97 -65.75 21.62
CA ASP A 34 -11.69 -66.60 20.47
C ASP A 34 -10.75 -67.75 20.82
N LEU A 35 -9.72 -67.52 21.66
CA LEU A 35 -8.85 -68.59 22.18
C LEU A 35 -9.62 -69.59 23.03
N GLN A 36 -10.53 -69.11 23.88
CA GLN A 36 -11.36 -69.98 24.73
C GLN A 36 -12.32 -70.84 23.88
N ASP A 37 -12.92 -70.27 22.83
CA ASP A 37 -13.75 -71.00 21.88
C ASP A 37 -12.94 -72.07 21.12
N VAL A 38 -11.79 -71.70 20.56
CA VAL A 38 -10.88 -72.63 19.87
C VAL A 38 -10.45 -73.75 20.82
N HIS A 39 -10.15 -73.43 22.09
CA HIS A 39 -9.73 -74.41 23.08
C HIS A 39 -10.85 -75.43 23.35
N ASN A 40 -12.06 -74.94 23.65
CA ASN A 40 -13.21 -75.78 23.97
C ASN A 40 -13.61 -76.68 22.79
N VAL A 41 -13.62 -76.14 21.57
CA VAL A 41 -13.96 -76.90 20.36
C VAL A 41 -12.89 -77.94 20.04
N THR A 42 -11.59 -77.59 20.15
CA THR A 42 -10.48 -78.55 19.97
C THR A 42 -10.59 -79.71 20.97
N LYS A 43 -10.81 -79.44 22.27
CA LYS A 43 -10.98 -80.51 23.26
C LYS A 43 -12.22 -81.35 23.01
N SER A 44 -13.33 -80.75 22.61
CA SER A 44 -14.53 -81.50 22.22
C SER A 44 -14.28 -82.41 21.02
N LEU A 45 -13.55 -81.94 20.00
CA LEU A 45 -13.19 -82.74 18.83
C LEU A 45 -12.24 -83.89 19.19
N GLN A 46 -11.23 -83.64 20.03
CA GLN A 46 -10.33 -84.68 20.53
C GLN A 46 -11.08 -85.77 21.32
N SER A 47 -12.00 -85.37 22.20
CA SER A 47 -12.84 -86.30 22.96
C SER A 47 -13.77 -87.11 22.06
N ASN A 48 -14.46 -86.45 21.13
CA ASN A 48 -15.37 -87.11 20.18
C ASN A 48 -14.62 -88.03 19.20
N SER A 49 -13.41 -87.65 18.79
CA SER A 49 -12.53 -88.48 17.97
C SER A 49 -12.11 -89.76 18.70
N ASN A 50 -11.69 -89.65 19.96
CA ASN A 50 -11.35 -90.81 20.78
C ASN A 50 -12.56 -91.72 21.01
N TYR A 51 -13.74 -91.14 21.26
CA TYR A 51 -14.99 -91.88 21.39
C TYR A 51 -15.37 -92.61 20.09
N LEU A 52 -15.25 -91.94 18.94
CA LEU A 52 -15.50 -92.53 17.62
C LEU A 52 -14.51 -93.66 17.32
N ALA A 53 -13.22 -93.45 17.55
CA ALA A 53 -12.17 -94.45 17.33
C ALA A 53 -12.38 -95.70 18.22
N HIS A 54 -12.76 -95.50 19.50
CA HIS A 54 -13.09 -96.60 20.40
C HIS A 54 -14.30 -97.40 19.90
N ASN A 55 -15.41 -96.73 19.56
CA ASN A 55 -16.62 -97.43 19.09
C ASN A 55 -16.42 -98.12 17.74
N LEU A 56 -15.72 -97.50 16.79
CA LEU A 56 -15.34 -98.15 15.53
C LEU A 56 -14.45 -99.37 15.76
N SER A 57 -13.54 -99.32 16.74
CA SER A 57 -12.74 -100.50 17.13
C SER A 57 -13.61 -101.63 17.71
N GLN A 58 -14.64 -101.31 18.49
CA GLN A 58 -15.58 -102.30 19.01
C GLN A 58 -16.40 -102.94 17.89
N VAL A 59 -16.95 -102.13 16.98
CA VAL A 59 -17.67 -102.63 15.80
C VAL A 59 -16.76 -103.50 14.94
N LYS A 60 -15.51 -103.07 14.71
CA LYS A 60 -14.51 -103.83 13.96
C LYS A 60 -14.26 -105.22 14.58
N LYS A 61 -14.04 -105.29 15.90
CA LYS A 61 -13.87 -106.56 16.62
C LYS A 61 -15.11 -107.45 16.53
N ALA A 62 -16.29 -106.87 16.61
CA ALA A 62 -17.55 -107.61 16.45
C ALA A 62 -17.67 -108.21 15.04
N LEU A 63 -17.36 -107.45 14.00
CA LEU A 63 -17.37 -107.92 12.61
C LEU A 63 -16.29 -108.99 12.36
N GLU A 64 -15.10 -108.85 12.94
CA GLU A 64 -14.02 -109.86 12.89
C GLU A 64 -14.44 -111.18 13.56
N MET A 65 -15.22 -111.14 14.64
CA MET A 65 -15.76 -112.33 15.29
C MET A 65 -16.80 -113.05 14.41
N GLU A 66 -17.62 -112.31 13.67
CA GLU A 66 -18.58 -112.90 12.73
C GLU A 66 -17.93 -113.39 11.43
N LEU A 67 -16.80 -112.80 11.03
CA LEU A 67 -16.00 -113.23 9.88
C LEU A 67 -15.64 -114.73 9.94
N ASN A 68 -15.32 -115.21 11.14
CA ASN A 68 -14.91 -116.60 11.38
C ASN A 68 -16.05 -117.61 11.23
N LYS A 69 -17.31 -117.16 11.19
CA LYS A 69 -18.50 -118.01 11.11
C LYS A 69 -19.17 -117.96 9.73
N CYS A 70 -18.65 -117.16 8.79
CA CYS A 70 -19.30 -116.85 7.52
C CYS A 70 -18.77 -117.69 6.33
N ASN A 71 -19.64 -117.93 5.34
CA ASN A 71 -19.28 -118.58 4.05
C ASN A 71 -18.42 -117.67 3.16
N ALA A 72 -17.79 -118.22 2.11
CA ALA A 72 -16.82 -117.52 1.25
C ALA A 72 -17.26 -116.12 0.73
N SER A 73 -18.51 -115.98 0.28
CA SER A 73 -19.05 -114.69 -0.23
C SER A 73 -19.27 -113.64 0.87
N CYS A 74 -19.72 -114.08 2.06
CA CYS A 74 -19.88 -113.21 3.22
C CYS A 74 -18.50 -112.75 3.76
N LYS A 75 -17.53 -113.66 3.75
CA LYS A 75 -16.17 -113.40 4.22
C LYS A 75 -15.45 -112.33 3.40
N GLU A 76 -15.50 -112.41 2.06
CA GLU A 76 -14.88 -111.41 1.18
C GLU A 76 -15.47 -110.00 1.38
N SER A 77 -16.79 -109.90 1.53
CA SER A 77 -17.48 -108.63 1.75
C SER A 77 -17.13 -108.01 3.12
N LEU A 78 -17.13 -108.82 4.17
CA LEU A 78 -16.79 -108.38 5.52
C LEU A 78 -15.30 -108.02 5.68
N GLU A 79 -14.38 -108.76 5.05
CA GLU A 79 -12.95 -108.43 5.03
C GLU A 79 -12.72 -107.04 4.41
N LYS A 80 -13.42 -106.72 3.32
CA LYS A 80 -13.38 -105.41 2.69
C LYS A 80 -13.94 -104.30 3.60
N TYR A 81 -15.00 -104.57 4.36
CA TYR A 81 -15.59 -103.60 5.29
C TYR A 81 -14.69 -103.35 6.50
N VAL A 82 -14.13 -104.41 7.10
CA VAL A 82 -13.21 -104.36 8.25
C VAL A 82 -11.90 -103.63 7.90
N ALA A 83 -11.37 -103.83 6.69
CA ALA A 83 -10.17 -103.15 6.22
C ALA A 83 -10.35 -101.62 6.09
N ASN A 84 -11.56 -101.18 5.75
CA ASN A 84 -11.85 -99.77 5.51
C ASN A 84 -12.42 -99.02 6.74
N MET A 85 -12.77 -99.73 7.81
CA MET A 85 -13.31 -99.16 9.04
C MET A 85 -12.18 -98.58 9.92
N SER A 86 -11.78 -97.35 9.59
CA SER A 86 -10.80 -96.57 10.37
C SER A 86 -11.11 -95.08 10.31
N THR A 87 -10.69 -94.36 11.36
CA THR A 87 -10.68 -92.90 11.39
C THR A 87 -9.54 -92.39 10.53
N ASN A 88 -9.81 -91.41 9.66
CA ASN A 88 -8.81 -90.87 8.73
C ASN A 88 -8.02 -89.69 9.34
N THR A 89 -8.63 -88.98 10.29
CA THR A 89 -8.06 -87.77 10.90
C THR A 89 -7.69 -88.00 12.36
N ASP A 90 -6.46 -87.64 12.71
CA ASP A 90 -5.97 -87.63 14.08
C ASP A 90 -6.02 -86.21 14.66
N PHE A 91 -7.09 -85.95 15.43
CA PHE A 91 -7.29 -84.65 16.10
C PHE A 91 -6.33 -84.42 17.28
N GLN A 92 -5.52 -85.41 17.68
CA GLN A 92 -4.47 -85.23 18.70
C GLN A 92 -3.31 -84.38 18.17
N GLN A 93 -3.17 -84.24 16.86
CA GLN A 93 -2.17 -83.39 16.21
C GLN A 93 -2.51 -81.89 16.30
N LEU A 94 -3.74 -81.53 16.73
CA LEU A 94 -4.12 -80.14 16.90
C LEU A 94 -3.28 -79.46 18.02
N PRO A 95 -2.71 -78.27 17.77
CA PRO A 95 -1.91 -77.55 18.75
C PRO A 95 -2.69 -77.27 20.05
N GLN A 96 -2.03 -77.47 21.19
CA GLN A 96 -2.56 -77.07 22.49
C GLN A 96 -2.33 -75.56 22.68
N ILE A 97 -3.41 -74.81 22.89
CA ILE A 97 -3.38 -73.34 23.05
C ILE A 97 -3.61 -72.89 24.50
N GLU A 98 -3.58 -73.82 25.46
CA GLU A 98 -3.87 -73.56 26.88
C GLU A 98 -2.90 -72.54 27.48
N ASP A 99 -1.60 -72.66 27.18
CA ASP A 99 -0.56 -71.73 27.65
C ASP A 99 -0.78 -70.32 27.09
N SER A 100 -1.19 -70.22 25.82
CA SER A 100 -1.52 -68.94 25.16
C SER A 100 -2.77 -68.31 25.77
N LEU A 101 -3.79 -69.11 26.10
CA LEU A 101 -5.00 -68.65 26.79
C LEU A 101 -4.69 -68.17 28.22
N SER A 102 -3.83 -68.87 28.95
CA SER A 102 -3.38 -68.47 30.29
C SER A 102 -2.64 -67.14 30.26
N SER A 103 -1.71 -66.98 29.32
CA SER A 103 -0.91 -65.75 29.17
C SER A 103 -1.78 -64.51 28.91
N VAL A 104 -2.80 -64.63 28.03
CA VAL A 104 -3.75 -63.52 27.77
C VAL A 104 -4.68 -63.29 28.96
N THR A 105 -5.10 -64.36 29.65
CA THR A 105 -6.00 -64.24 30.80
C THR A 105 -5.32 -63.55 31.97
N GLU A 106 -4.04 -63.85 32.22
CA GLU A 106 -3.22 -63.18 33.24
C GLU A 106 -3.13 -61.67 32.96
N LEU A 107 -2.80 -61.29 31.73
CA LEU A 107 -2.67 -59.89 31.32
C LEU A 107 -3.99 -59.08 31.46
N ILE A 108 -5.13 -59.71 31.14
CA ILE A 108 -6.44 -59.05 31.20
C ILE A 108 -6.96 -58.98 32.64
N VAL A 109 -6.86 -60.08 33.39
CA VAL A 109 -7.52 -60.24 34.69
C VAL A 109 -6.63 -59.80 35.85
N ASN A 110 -5.37 -60.20 35.85
CA ASN A 110 -4.45 -59.91 36.96
C ASN A 110 -3.79 -58.54 36.78
N ASP A 111 -3.26 -58.29 35.58
CA ASP A 111 -2.45 -57.09 35.33
C ASP A 111 -3.30 -55.85 35.02
N ARG A 112 -4.58 -56.05 34.70
CA ARG A 112 -5.56 -54.98 34.42
C ARG A 112 -5.00 -53.96 33.44
N ILE A 113 -4.35 -54.43 32.38
CA ILE A 113 -3.66 -53.59 31.39
C ILE A 113 -4.57 -52.51 30.81
N LYS A 114 -5.87 -52.81 30.66
CA LYS A 114 -6.91 -51.87 30.24
C LYS A 114 -7.00 -50.63 31.14
N ASP A 115 -6.97 -50.83 32.46
CA ASP A 115 -7.04 -49.72 33.41
C ASP A 115 -5.75 -48.88 33.38
N LYS A 116 -4.59 -49.50 33.15
CA LYS A 116 -3.30 -48.80 33.04
C LYS A 116 -3.27 -47.92 31.79
N VAL A 117 -3.73 -48.44 30.66
CA VAL A 117 -3.82 -47.70 29.39
C VAL A 117 -4.90 -46.60 29.45
N ASP A 118 -6.07 -46.87 30.06
CA ASP A 118 -7.11 -45.85 30.24
C ASP A 118 -6.65 -44.68 31.13
N ARG A 119 -5.83 -44.95 32.15
CA ARG A 119 -5.19 -43.89 32.96
C ARG A 119 -4.22 -43.07 32.13
N GLY A 120 -3.36 -43.73 31.35
CA GLY A 120 -2.45 -43.08 30.41
C GLY A 120 -3.17 -42.17 29.41
N LEU A 121 -4.30 -42.65 28.88
CA LEU A 121 -5.15 -41.90 27.96
C LEU A 121 -5.77 -40.65 28.61
N LYS A 122 -6.18 -40.73 29.87
CA LYS A 122 -6.72 -39.57 30.61
C LYS A 122 -5.66 -38.51 30.86
N GLU A 123 -4.45 -38.90 31.27
CA GLU A 123 -3.34 -37.97 31.45
C GLU A 123 -2.94 -37.31 30.13
N PHE A 124 -2.87 -38.11 29.06
CA PHE A 124 -2.57 -37.60 27.73
C PHE A 124 -3.60 -36.55 27.26
N ASN A 125 -4.90 -36.89 27.34
CA ASN A 125 -5.99 -35.99 26.94
C ASN A 125 -6.03 -34.72 27.81
N LYS A 126 -5.68 -34.83 29.09
CA LYS A 126 -5.58 -33.69 30.00
C LYS A 126 -4.50 -32.72 29.51
N ILE A 127 -3.30 -33.21 29.19
CA ILE A 127 -2.20 -32.38 28.66
C ILE A 127 -2.59 -31.74 27.33
N GLN A 128 -3.20 -32.51 26.41
CA GLN A 128 -3.67 -31.97 25.14
C GLN A 128 -4.65 -30.81 25.35
N ASN A 129 -5.61 -30.97 26.28
CA ASN A 129 -6.57 -29.92 26.62
C ASN A 129 -5.89 -28.72 27.30
N GLU A 130 -4.91 -28.94 28.18
CA GLU A 130 -4.14 -27.86 28.81
C GLU A 130 -3.37 -27.06 27.77
N ILE A 131 -2.69 -27.71 26.82
CA ILE A 131 -1.99 -27.02 25.74
C ILE A 131 -2.99 -26.27 24.84
N GLN A 132 -4.10 -26.91 24.43
CA GLN A 132 -5.12 -26.26 23.61
C GLN A 132 -5.73 -25.04 24.30
N ASN A 133 -6.01 -25.13 25.61
CA ASN A 133 -6.53 -24.02 26.39
C ASN A 133 -5.51 -22.90 26.55
N ALA A 134 -4.23 -23.24 26.81
CA ALA A 134 -3.16 -22.26 26.88
C ALA A 134 -2.99 -21.50 25.55
N VAL A 135 -3.01 -22.22 24.41
CA VAL A 135 -2.93 -21.61 23.07
C VAL A 135 -4.18 -20.77 22.76
N LYS A 136 -5.37 -21.27 23.10
CA LYS A 136 -6.65 -20.58 22.89
C LYS A 136 -6.78 -19.32 23.73
N ASP A 137 -6.14 -19.26 24.89
CA ASP A 137 -6.10 -18.07 25.75
C ASP A 137 -5.00 -17.08 25.31
N LEU A 138 -3.86 -17.60 24.83
CA LEU A 138 -2.71 -16.82 24.34
C LEU A 138 -3.07 -15.93 23.14
N ILE A 139 -3.67 -16.51 22.10
CA ILE A 139 -3.97 -15.83 20.83
C ILE A 139 -4.88 -14.59 21.01
N PRO A 140 -6.06 -14.68 21.67
CA PRO A 140 -6.95 -13.53 21.81
C PRO A 140 -6.42 -12.47 22.76
N LYS A 141 -5.69 -12.83 23.83
CA LYS A 141 -5.08 -11.85 24.75
C LYS A 141 -4.03 -11.00 24.04
N ILE A 142 -3.19 -11.63 23.23
CA ILE A 142 -2.21 -10.92 22.39
C ILE A 142 -2.96 -10.03 21.40
N SER A 143 -3.92 -10.58 20.65
CA SER A 143 -4.74 -9.83 19.68
C SER A 143 -5.48 -8.63 20.30
N GLN A 144 -6.04 -8.76 21.51
CA GLN A 144 -6.77 -7.69 22.18
C GLN A 144 -5.85 -6.56 22.65
N ASN A 145 -4.70 -6.88 23.24
CA ASN A 145 -3.73 -5.86 23.62
C ASN A 145 -3.20 -5.12 22.37
N MET A 146 -3.06 -5.83 21.25
CA MET A 146 -2.69 -5.22 19.98
C MET A 146 -3.77 -4.31 19.41
N GLN A 147 -5.06 -4.70 19.47
CA GLN A 147 -6.17 -3.82 19.08
C GLN A 147 -6.17 -2.54 19.92
N ARG A 148 -5.94 -2.64 21.24
CA ARG A 148 -5.82 -1.47 22.11
C ARG A 148 -4.65 -0.57 21.74
N ALA A 149 -3.49 -1.15 21.40
CA ALA A 149 -2.35 -0.38 20.91
C ALA A 149 -2.68 0.31 19.58
N GLY A 150 -3.34 -0.39 18.64
CA GLY A 150 -3.80 0.16 17.37
C GLY A 150 -4.82 1.30 17.54
N ASP A 151 -5.78 1.14 18.45
CA ASP A 151 -6.78 2.15 18.77
C ASP A 151 -6.16 3.40 19.40
N ALA A 152 -5.18 3.23 20.30
CA ALA A 152 -4.44 4.35 20.89
C ALA A 152 -3.66 5.15 19.82
N ILE A 153 -3.06 4.47 18.84
CA ILE A 153 -2.37 5.12 17.72
C ILE A 153 -3.38 5.85 16.81
N LYS A 154 -4.54 5.23 16.54
CA LYS A 154 -5.61 5.83 15.74
C LYS A 154 -6.18 7.07 16.41
N GLU A 155 -6.39 7.03 17.72
CA GLU A 155 -6.88 8.18 18.50
C GLU A 155 -5.91 9.36 18.41
N GLN A 156 -4.60 9.12 18.52
CA GLN A 156 -3.61 10.18 18.37
C GLN A 156 -3.54 10.75 16.95
N SER A 157 -3.67 9.91 15.93
CA SER A 157 -3.78 10.39 14.55
C SER A 157 -5.02 11.28 14.33
N MET A 158 -6.16 10.94 14.95
CA MET A 158 -7.37 11.76 14.90
C MET A 158 -7.19 13.10 15.63
N HIS A 159 -6.52 13.11 16.78
CA HIS A 159 -6.19 14.34 17.50
C HIS A 159 -5.31 15.27 16.65
N MET A 160 -4.26 14.73 16.03
CA MET A 160 -3.35 15.50 15.17
C MET A 160 -4.07 16.07 13.93
N ASN A 161 -4.93 15.29 13.27
CA ASN A 161 -5.75 15.77 12.16
C ASN A 161 -6.72 16.89 12.58
N LYS A 162 -7.28 16.82 13.79
CA LYS A 162 -8.16 17.85 14.32
C LYS A 162 -7.41 19.16 14.58
N VAL A 163 -6.19 19.09 15.11
CA VAL A 163 -5.31 20.25 15.29
C VAL A 163 -4.95 20.86 13.92
N LEU A 164 -4.51 20.06 12.96
CA LEU A 164 -4.20 20.51 11.59
C LEU A 164 -5.39 21.21 10.92
N ARG A 165 -6.60 20.65 11.02
CA ARG A 165 -7.82 21.28 10.48
C ARG A 165 -8.14 22.62 11.16
N LYS A 166 -7.98 22.72 12.48
CA LYS A 166 -8.18 23.97 13.22
C LYS A 166 -7.18 25.04 12.79
N VAL A 167 -5.91 24.67 12.63
CA VAL A 167 -4.87 25.60 12.14
C VAL A 167 -5.20 26.06 10.72
N ASN A 168 -5.55 25.14 9.81
CA ASN A 168 -5.93 25.50 8.44
C ASN A 168 -7.13 26.47 8.41
N ALA A 169 -8.18 26.18 9.20
CA ALA A 169 -9.34 27.05 9.29
C ALA A 169 -9.00 28.43 9.87
N ALA A 170 -8.16 28.50 10.91
CA ALA A 170 -7.74 29.77 11.50
C ALA A 170 -6.89 30.61 10.54
N VAL A 171 -5.99 29.97 9.80
CA VAL A 171 -5.14 30.63 8.79
C VAL A 171 -6.01 31.20 7.67
N ILE A 172 -6.88 30.38 7.06
CA ILE A 172 -7.75 30.82 5.95
C ILE A 172 -8.66 31.98 6.37
N ASN A 173 -9.27 31.87 7.56
CA ASN A 173 -10.26 32.86 7.98
C ASN A 173 -9.63 34.21 8.36
N ARG A 174 -8.39 34.20 8.89
CA ARG A 174 -7.65 35.44 9.21
C ARG A 174 -6.93 36.03 8.00
N SER A 175 -6.36 35.21 7.13
CA SER A 175 -5.69 35.70 5.91
C SER A 175 -6.69 36.25 4.90
N GLY A 176 -7.86 35.62 4.76
CA GLY A 176 -8.93 36.10 3.88
C GLY A 176 -9.40 37.52 4.22
N GLN A 177 -9.56 37.85 5.50
CA GLN A 177 -9.98 39.20 5.90
C GLN A 177 -8.95 40.29 5.56
N ALA A 178 -7.65 39.99 5.69
CA ALA A 178 -6.59 40.94 5.35
C ALA A 178 -6.48 41.13 3.83
N ILE A 179 -6.65 40.05 3.05
CA ILE A 179 -6.64 40.08 1.59
C ILE A 179 -7.85 40.86 1.06
N ASP A 180 -9.05 40.59 1.58
CA ASP A 180 -10.28 41.30 1.20
C ASP A 180 -10.20 42.81 1.51
N ALA A 181 -9.57 43.18 2.64
CA ALA A 181 -9.36 44.58 3.00
C ALA A 181 -8.37 45.27 2.03
N GLY A 182 -7.30 44.58 1.63
CA GLY A 182 -6.36 45.07 0.63
C GLY A 182 -7.00 45.22 -0.74
N GLU A 183 -7.80 44.26 -1.18
CA GLU A 183 -8.51 44.31 -2.46
C GLU A 183 -9.52 45.47 -2.50
N LYS A 184 -10.25 45.72 -1.40
CA LYS A 184 -11.14 46.88 -1.30
C LYS A 184 -10.40 48.21 -1.44
N LEU A 185 -9.24 48.36 -0.80
CA LEU A 185 -8.43 49.58 -0.93
C LEU A 185 -7.89 49.77 -2.34
N ILE A 186 -7.41 48.69 -2.99
CA ILE A 186 -6.88 48.75 -4.35
C ILE A 186 -7.99 49.06 -5.36
N THR A 187 -9.18 48.48 -5.19
CA THR A 187 -10.32 48.72 -6.09
C THR A 187 -10.88 50.14 -5.94
N GLU A 188 -10.94 50.67 -4.73
CA GLU A 188 -11.43 52.03 -4.46
C GLU A 188 -10.46 53.12 -4.94
N TYR A 189 -9.17 52.98 -4.65
CA TYR A 189 -8.14 53.96 -5.06
C TYR A 189 -7.58 53.73 -6.47
N GLY A 190 -7.85 52.57 -7.07
CA GLY A 190 -7.38 52.20 -8.40
C GLY A 190 -7.85 53.15 -9.49
N TYR A 191 -9.10 53.62 -9.40
CA TYR A 191 -9.67 54.61 -10.33
C TYR A 191 -8.86 55.92 -10.30
N TYR A 192 -8.68 56.52 -9.13
CA TYR A 192 -7.97 57.80 -9.00
C TYR A 192 -6.52 57.73 -9.50
N ARG A 193 -5.81 56.63 -9.18
CA ARG A 193 -4.45 56.39 -9.68
C ARG A 193 -4.41 56.33 -11.21
N TYR A 194 -5.36 55.62 -11.83
CA TYR A 194 -5.44 55.48 -13.27
C TYR A 194 -5.64 56.83 -13.96
N TYR A 195 -6.63 57.63 -13.54
CA TYR A 195 -6.88 58.95 -14.15
C TYR A 195 -5.76 59.96 -13.90
N ALA A 196 -5.12 59.92 -12.72
CA ALA A 196 -3.95 60.76 -12.45
C ALA A 196 -2.78 60.42 -13.41
N GLY A 197 -2.47 59.13 -13.58
CA GLY A 197 -1.43 58.69 -14.52
C GLY A 197 -1.76 59.00 -15.98
N LEU A 198 -3.03 58.84 -16.38
CA LEU A 198 -3.51 59.19 -17.72
C LEU A 198 -3.34 60.70 -17.98
N THR A 199 -3.69 61.55 -17.02
CA THR A 199 -3.58 63.01 -17.14
C THR A 199 -2.13 63.43 -17.36
N ILE A 200 -1.21 62.91 -16.56
CA ILE A 200 0.23 63.18 -16.69
C ILE A 200 0.75 62.72 -18.06
N SER A 201 0.32 61.54 -18.50
CA SER A 201 0.70 60.98 -19.81
C SER A 201 0.17 61.83 -20.98
N CYS A 202 -1.07 62.33 -20.89
CA CYS A 202 -1.66 63.22 -21.89
C CYS A 202 -0.92 64.57 -21.99
N ILE A 203 -0.50 65.14 -20.86
CA ILE A 203 0.31 66.36 -20.83
C ILE A 203 1.65 66.12 -21.55
N MET A 204 2.32 65.01 -21.24
CA MET A 204 3.59 64.65 -21.88
C MET A 204 3.44 64.42 -23.38
N LEU A 205 2.38 63.73 -23.80
CA LEU A 205 2.06 63.52 -25.21
C LEU A 205 1.79 64.85 -25.93
N LEU A 206 1.04 65.76 -25.31
CA LEU A 206 0.76 67.07 -25.88
C LEU A 206 2.05 67.88 -26.11
N ILE A 207 2.95 67.90 -25.12
CA ILE A 207 4.26 68.54 -25.26
C ILE A 207 5.04 67.93 -26.42
N LEU A 208 5.11 66.59 -26.50
CA LEU A 208 5.78 65.89 -27.58
C LEU A 208 5.21 66.27 -28.95
N VAL A 209 3.88 66.27 -29.10
CA VAL A 209 3.19 66.63 -30.35
C VAL A 209 3.47 68.09 -30.75
N LEU A 210 3.51 69.01 -29.79
CA LEU A 210 3.84 70.42 -30.07
C LEU A 210 5.30 70.59 -30.52
N VAL A 211 6.25 69.87 -29.91
CA VAL A 211 7.65 69.87 -30.36
C VAL A 211 7.76 69.29 -31.76
N THR A 212 7.12 68.14 -32.04
CA THR A 212 7.23 67.48 -33.34
C THR A 212 6.63 68.32 -34.46
N PHE A 213 5.45 68.92 -34.26
CA PHE A 213 4.89 69.86 -35.23
C PHE A 213 5.75 71.12 -35.38
N GLY A 214 6.27 71.67 -34.28
CA GLY A 214 7.18 72.82 -34.31
C GLY A 214 8.43 72.56 -35.16
N LEU A 215 9.04 71.38 -35.02
CA LEU A 215 10.19 70.95 -35.82
C LEU A 215 9.81 70.63 -37.28
N PHE A 216 8.68 69.98 -37.51
CA PHE A 216 8.23 69.59 -38.85
C PHE A 216 7.93 70.82 -39.73
N TYR A 217 7.12 71.76 -39.23
CA TYR A 217 6.88 73.04 -39.93
C TYR A 217 8.14 73.90 -40.01
N GLY A 218 9.05 73.75 -39.06
CA GLY A 218 10.37 74.37 -39.09
C GLY A 218 11.27 73.92 -40.24
N PHE A 219 11.28 72.61 -40.52
CA PHE A 219 12.05 72.00 -41.59
C PHE A 219 11.37 72.13 -42.96
N CYS A 220 10.09 71.80 -43.05
CA CYS A 220 9.33 71.76 -44.30
C CYS A 220 8.69 73.10 -44.70
N GLY A 221 8.56 74.06 -43.77
CA GLY A 221 7.86 75.32 -44.02
C GLY A 221 8.67 76.31 -44.87
N LYS A 222 7.94 77.12 -45.65
CA LYS A 222 8.49 78.29 -46.36
C LYS A 222 8.85 79.40 -45.36
N ARG A 223 9.89 80.19 -45.64
CA ARG A 223 10.25 81.36 -44.80
C ARG A 223 9.15 82.43 -44.88
N PRO A 224 8.93 83.23 -43.81
CA PRO A 224 7.90 84.26 -43.79
C PRO A 224 8.25 85.42 -44.73
N ASP A 225 7.29 85.91 -45.52
CA ASP A 225 7.43 86.96 -46.54
C ASP A 225 6.64 88.25 -46.23
N GLY A 226 6.08 88.38 -45.03
CA GLY A 226 5.49 89.63 -44.50
C GLY A 226 4.10 90.01 -45.02
N TYR A 227 3.61 89.37 -46.08
CA TYR A 227 2.26 89.55 -46.62
C TYR A 227 1.45 88.25 -46.47
N GLY A 228 0.70 88.13 -45.36
CA GLY A 228 -0.27 87.05 -45.13
C GLY A 228 0.34 85.72 -44.66
N ASP A 229 -0.23 85.14 -43.59
CA ASP A 229 0.22 83.86 -43.04
C ASP A 229 -0.35 82.69 -43.86
N ASP A 230 0.44 82.09 -44.75
CA ASP A 230 0.14 80.74 -45.27
C ASP A 230 0.19 79.72 -44.12
N CYS A 231 -0.76 78.76 -44.12
CA CYS A 231 -0.92 77.72 -43.10
C CYS A 231 0.38 76.92 -42.83
N CYS A 232 1.29 76.84 -43.80
CA CYS A 232 2.53 76.04 -43.76
C CYS A 232 3.81 76.89 -43.86
N SER A 233 3.99 77.86 -42.97
CA SER A 233 5.21 78.68 -42.87
C SER A 233 6.11 78.27 -41.69
N ARG A 234 7.40 78.63 -41.75
CA ARG A 234 8.32 78.48 -40.60
C ARG A 234 7.86 79.31 -39.40
N ALA A 235 7.15 80.42 -39.63
CA ALA A 235 6.53 81.20 -38.55
C ALA A 235 5.49 80.39 -37.78
N THR A 236 4.70 79.54 -38.46
CA THR A 236 3.79 78.59 -37.80
C THR A 236 4.55 77.60 -36.91
N GLY A 237 5.68 77.05 -37.39
CA GLY A 237 6.57 76.21 -36.59
C GLY A 237 7.15 76.93 -35.36
N ALA A 238 7.53 78.21 -35.51
CA ALA A 238 7.99 79.04 -34.40
C ALA A 238 6.91 79.26 -33.34
N ARG A 239 5.65 79.49 -33.76
CA ARG A 239 4.50 79.62 -32.85
C ARG A 239 4.26 78.33 -32.07
N PHE A 240 4.35 77.15 -32.71
CA PHE A 240 4.24 75.86 -32.04
C PHE A 240 5.39 75.60 -31.06
N LEU A 241 6.64 75.93 -31.41
CA LEU A 241 7.78 75.80 -30.49
C LEU A 241 7.66 76.72 -29.27
N ILE A 242 7.22 77.97 -29.48
CA ILE A 242 6.98 78.91 -28.37
C ILE A 242 5.83 78.40 -27.49
N LEU A 243 4.71 77.99 -28.08
CA LEU A 243 3.58 77.40 -27.35
C LEU A 243 4.03 76.17 -26.54
N CYS A 244 4.89 75.33 -27.11
CA CYS A 244 5.46 74.19 -26.41
C CYS A 244 6.29 74.62 -25.20
N VAL A 245 7.15 75.63 -25.34
CA VAL A 245 7.94 76.18 -24.22
C VAL A 245 7.02 76.72 -23.12
N TRP A 246 5.93 77.42 -23.47
CA TRP A 246 4.92 77.86 -22.51
C TRP A 246 4.30 76.67 -21.75
N MET A 247 3.95 75.60 -22.46
CA MET A 247 3.38 74.40 -21.84
C MET A 247 4.37 73.64 -20.96
N MET A 248 5.65 73.54 -21.38
CA MET A 248 6.72 72.97 -20.56
C MET A 248 6.87 73.76 -19.26
N PHE A 249 6.93 75.10 -19.30
CA PHE A 249 6.99 75.92 -18.08
C PHE A 249 5.75 75.78 -17.22
N LEU A 250 4.54 75.86 -17.81
CA LEU A 250 3.26 75.77 -17.11
C LEU A 250 3.14 74.49 -16.28
N PHE A 251 3.48 73.34 -16.89
CA PHE A 251 3.34 72.04 -16.23
C PHE A 251 4.59 71.57 -15.48
N SER A 252 5.76 72.20 -15.67
CA SER A 252 7.02 71.78 -15.03
C SER A 252 6.92 71.70 -13.50
N ALA A 253 6.33 72.71 -12.85
CA ALA A 253 6.20 72.75 -11.40
C ALA A 253 5.28 71.63 -10.88
N VAL A 254 4.15 71.39 -11.55
CA VAL A 254 3.19 70.34 -11.19
C VAL A 254 3.79 68.95 -11.39
N LEU A 255 4.47 68.74 -12.54
CA LEU A 255 5.13 67.47 -12.84
C LEU A 255 6.30 67.22 -11.87
N MET A 256 7.06 68.24 -11.49
CA MET A 256 8.16 68.12 -10.51
C MET A 256 7.67 67.78 -9.10
N LEU A 257 6.56 68.40 -8.66
CA LEU A 257 5.94 68.04 -7.38
C LEU A 257 5.42 66.60 -7.40
N ALA A 258 4.75 66.21 -8.49
CA ALA A 258 4.22 64.86 -8.66
C ALA A 258 5.35 63.81 -8.67
N THR A 259 6.45 64.05 -9.40
CA THR A 259 7.59 63.13 -9.42
C THR A 259 8.26 63.03 -8.06
N LEU A 260 8.43 64.14 -7.33
CA LEU A 260 8.99 64.11 -5.98
C LEU A 260 8.14 63.28 -5.01
N ALA A 261 6.81 63.45 -5.05
CA ALA A 261 5.90 62.67 -4.21
C ALA A 261 5.98 61.17 -4.52
N HIS A 262 5.97 60.80 -5.80
CA HIS A 262 6.09 59.39 -6.21
C HIS A 262 7.48 58.82 -5.91
N PHE A 263 8.54 59.61 -6.04
CA PHE A 263 9.91 59.22 -5.68
C PHE A 263 10.03 58.86 -4.20
N VAL A 264 9.53 59.72 -3.31
CA VAL A 264 9.59 59.47 -1.86
C VAL A 264 8.82 58.21 -1.49
N VAL A 265 7.58 58.06 -2.00
CA VAL A 265 6.77 56.86 -1.75
C VAL A 265 7.42 55.60 -2.32
N GLY A 266 7.95 55.68 -3.54
CA GLY A 266 8.56 54.57 -4.25
C GLY A 266 9.83 54.05 -3.55
N ILE A 267 10.75 54.94 -3.17
CA ILE A 267 11.97 54.56 -2.46
C ILE A 267 11.67 54.03 -1.06
N VAL A 268 10.75 54.67 -0.33
CA VAL A 268 10.38 54.19 1.00
C VAL A 268 9.78 52.79 0.92
N ALA A 269 8.87 52.54 -0.04
CA ALA A 269 8.30 51.21 -0.25
C ALA A 269 9.36 50.18 -0.67
N GLU A 270 10.32 50.57 -1.51
CA GLU A 270 11.41 49.68 -1.97
C GLU A 270 12.26 49.21 -0.79
N ARG A 271 12.73 50.16 0.03
CA ARG A 271 13.60 49.91 1.18
C ARG A 271 12.88 49.28 2.37
N ALA A 272 11.63 49.66 2.63
CA ALA A 272 10.88 49.20 3.81
C ALA A 272 10.12 47.89 3.58
N VAL A 273 9.76 47.55 2.34
CA VAL A 273 8.91 46.39 2.03
C VAL A 273 9.64 45.39 1.14
N CYS A 274 10.16 45.82 -0.02
CA CYS A 274 10.65 44.88 -1.02
C CYS A 274 12.03 44.30 -0.72
N GLU A 275 12.96 45.11 -0.26
CA GLU A 275 14.29 44.65 0.16
C GLU A 275 14.25 43.61 1.29
N PRO A 276 13.50 43.81 2.40
CA PRO A 276 13.38 42.80 3.46
C PRO A 276 12.64 41.53 3.01
N LEU A 277 11.68 41.64 2.08
CA LEU A 277 10.94 40.48 1.56
C LEU A 277 11.77 39.63 0.59
N GLN A 278 12.58 40.25 -0.27
CA GLN A 278 13.45 39.55 -1.22
C GLN A 278 14.66 38.90 -0.52
N ASN A 279 15.25 39.58 0.47
CA ASN A 279 16.42 39.11 1.21
C ASN A 279 16.11 38.97 2.70
N PRO A 280 15.39 37.92 3.12
CA PRO A 280 14.95 37.76 4.52
C PRO A 280 16.08 37.46 5.53
N HIS A 281 17.31 37.24 5.06
CA HIS A 281 18.46 36.88 5.90
C HIS A 281 19.37 38.02 6.30
N ASP A 282 19.46 39.09 5.51
CA ASP A 282 20.49 40.14 5.67
C ASP A 282 19.91 41.51 6.02
N ASN A 283 18.60 41.57 6.29
CA ASN A 283 17.89 42.83 6.53
C ASN A 283 17.54 43.04 8.01
N GLN A 284 18.13 44.08 8.60
CA GLN A 284 17.87 44.52 9.98
C GLN A 284 16.39 44.86 10.23
N LEU A 285 15.65 45.27 9.20
CA LEU A 285 14.24 45.64 9.31
C LEU A 285 13.33 44.43 9.55
N LEU A 286 13.66 43.27 8.96
CA LEU A 286 12.93 42.03 9.22
C LEU A 286 13.26 41.46 10.60
N GLN A 287 14.50 41.64 11.07
CA GLN A 287 14.89 41.30 12.45
C GLN A 287 14.14 42.16 13.48
N LEU A 288 13.92 43.44 13.20
CA LEU A 288 13.08 44.30 14.04
C LEU A 288 11.61 43.85 14.05
N LEU A 289 11.11 43.35 12.92
CA LEU A 289 9.77 42.79 12.81
C LEU A 289 9.65 41.46 13.57
N ASP A 290 10.69 40.62 13.57
CA ASP A 290 10.77 39.39 14.36
C ASP A 290 10.70 39.68 15.89
N ASP A 291 11.28 40.80 16.35
CA ASP A 291 11.21 41.24 17.76
C ASP A 291 9.82 41.77 18.15
N VAL A 292 9.10 42.41 17.21
CA VAL A 292 7.77 43.00 17.44
C VAL A 292 6.65 41.98 17.27
N VAL A 293 6.74 41.11 16.25
CA VAL A 293 5.73 40.10 15.90
C VAL A 293 6.20 38.75 16.43
N ARG A 294 6.12 38.64 17.76
CA ARG A 294 6.41 37.41 18.47
C ARG A 294 5.30 36.37 18.24
N LEU A 295 5.52 35.51 17.24
CA LEU A 295 4.62 34.40 16.84
C LEU A 295 4.53 33.30 17.91
N ASP A 296 5.47 33.27 18.85
CA ASP A 296 5.45 32.42 20.05
C ASP A 296 4.09 32.48 20.75
N LYS A 297 3.49 33.67 20.93
CA LYS A 297 2.19 33.88 21.57
C LYS A 297 0.99 33.40 20.74
N LEU A 298 1.12 33.29 19.42
CA LEU A 298 0.03 32.86 18.54
C LEU A 298 -0.04 31.33 18.38
N PHE A 299 1.10 30.66 18.48
CA PHE A 299 1.23 29.20 18.37
C PHE A 299 1.27 28.46 19.72
N VAL A 300 1.23 29.17 20.86
CA VAL A 300 0.90 28.54 22.15
C VAL A 300 -0.54 28.02 22.08
N ALA A 301 -0.68 26.78 21.64
CA ALA A 301 -1.86 25.98 21.91
C ALA A 301 -2.05 25.95 23.43
N GLU A 302 -3.25 26.31 23.88
CA GLU A 302 -3.72 26.17 25.27
C GLU A 302 -3.23 24.84 25.86
N GLY A 303 -2.20 24.88 26.72
CA GLY A 303 -1.72 23.72 27.47
C GLY A 303 -0.22 23.43 27.47
N SER A 304 0.59 24.05 26.61
CA SER A 304 2.05 23.81 26.61
C SER A 304 2.81 24.83 27.49
N LYS A 305 3.63 24.32 28.43
CA LYS A 305 4.44 25.13 29.38
C LYS A 305 5.80 25.60 28.79
N GLN A 306 6.12 25.20 27.56
CA GLN A 306 7.42 25.45 26.95
C GLN A 306 7.30 26.56 25.90
N GLN A 307 7.99 27.68 26.12
CA GLN A 307 8.04 28.79 25.17
C GLN A 307 9.07 28.45 24.08
N VAL A 308 8.60 28.19 22.86
CA VAL A 308 9.47 27.98 21.69
C VAL A 308 9.64 29.31 20.98
N ASP A 309 10.89 29.77 20.82
CA ASP A 309 11.19 31.03 20.12
C ASP A 309 11.21 30.77 18.61
N ILE A 310 10.05 30.95 17.97
CA ILE A 310 9.88 30.77 16.52
C ILE A 310 9.79 32.15 15.87
N THR A 311 10.81 32.50 15.07
CA THR A 311 10.86 33.74 14.29
C THR A 311 10.33 33.55 12.87
N VAL A 312 9.80 34.63 12.27
CA VAL A 312 9.27 34.61 10.88
C VAL A 312 10.40 34.25 9.91
N SER A 313 11.59 34.82 10.10
CA SER A 313 12.75 34.55 9.25
C SER A 313 13.17 33.07 9.27
N SER A 314 13.13 32.42 10.44
CA SER A 314 13.44 30.99 10.59
C SER A 314 12.41 30.08 9.89
N ILE A 315 11.12 30.43 9.99
CA ILE A 315 10.05 29.71 9.28
C ILE A 315 10.27 29.81 7.77
N ILE A 316 10.43 31.03 7.23
CA ILE A 316 10.60 31.26 5.79
C ILE A 316 11.80 30.46 5.27
N LYS A 317 12.95 30.52 5.95
CA LYS A 317 14.16 29.74 5.59
C LYS A 317 13.89 28.24 5.55
N SER A 318 13.31 27.71 6.62
CA SER A 318 13.06 26.27 6.76
C SER A 318 12.03 25.80 5.72
N CYS A 319 11.10 26.68 5.32
CA CYS A 319 10.14 26.43 4.26
C CYS A 319 10.76 26.46 2.86
N HIS A 320 11.71 27.37 2.58
CA HIS A 320 12.50 27.33 1.35
C HIS A 320 13.35 26.05 1.24
N ALA A 321 13.86 25.54 2.36
CA ALA A 321 14.58 24.27 2.43
C ALA A 321 13.67 23.02 2.38
N ASN A 322 12.36 23.19 2.15
CA ASN A 322 11.34 22.12 2.15
C ASN A 322 11.29 21.30 3.45
N GLY A 323 11.44 21.97 4.60
CA GLY A 323 11.24 21.36 5.91
C GLY A 323 9.79 20.91 6.11
N SER A 324 9.62 19.82 6.88
CA SER A 324 8.32 19.41 7.41
C SER A 324 7.83 20.40 8.45
N ILE A 325 6.51 20.50 8.62
CA ILE A 325 5.92 21.38 9.66
C ILE A 325 6.40 21.00 11.07
N TYR A 326 6.70 19.70 11.28
CA TYR A 326 7.26 19.20 12.54
C TYR A 326 8.61 19.82 12.87
N ASN A 327 9.51 19.91 11.87
CA ASN A 327 10.84 20.51 12.03
C ASN A 327 10.78 22.04 12.02
N VAL A 328 9.93 22.62 11.17
CA VAL A 328 9.78 24.08 11.02
C VAL A 328 9.24 24.73 12.29
N LEU A 329 8.21 24.14 12.90
CA LEU A 329 7.63 24.64 14.15
C LEU A 329 8.30 24.06 15.41
N GLN A 330 9.37 23.28 15.25
CA GLN A 330 10.07 22.59 16.34
C GLN A 330 9.11 21.85 17.28
N VAL A 331 8.11 21.16 16.70
CA VAL A 331 7.02 20.51 17.44
C VAL A 331 7.55 19.40 18.36
N ALA A 332 8.77 18.91 18.12
CA ALA A 332 9.50 18.03 19.03
C ALA A 332 9.58 18.55 20.47
N ASN A 333 9.65 19.88 20.65
CA ASN A 333 9.70 20.51 21.98
C ASN A 333 8.31 20.58 22.67
N LEU A 334 7.23 20.30 21.94
CA LEU A 334 5.85 20.36 22.42
C LEU A 334 5.23 18.97 22.56
N VAL A 335 5.46 18.10 21.58
CA VAL A 335 5.00 16.71 21.55
C VAL A 335 6.10 15.84 20.96
N ASN A 336 6.73 15.05 21.81
CA ASN A 336 7.74 14.10 21.38
C ASN A 336 7.06 12.85 20.78
N ILE A 337 6.99 12.78 19.46
CA ILE A 337 6.40 11.65 18.72
C ILE A 337 7.18 10.35 18.99
N SER A 338 8.44 10.45 19.46
CA SER A 338 9.23 9.27 19.84
C SER A 338 8.76 8.63 21.14
N GLU A 339 7.96 9.28 21.98
CA GLU A 339 7.35 8.63 23.16
C GLU A 339 6.27 7.60 22.75
N VAL A 340 5.74 7.69 21.52
CA VAL A 340 4.80 6.70 20.98
C VAL A 340 5.49 5.35 20.78
N SER A 341 6.82 5.31 20.62
CA SER A 341 7.56 4.05 20.50
C SER A 341 7.67 3.28 21.83
N ASP A 342 7.39 3.90 22.98
CA ASP A 342 7.40 3.24 24.30
C ASP A 342 6.09 2.46 24.60
N TYR A 343 5.40 2.01 23.56
CA TYR A 343 4.17 1.21 23.71
C TYR A 343 4.45 -0.14 24.38
N LYS A 344 5.65 -0.72 24.22
CA LYS A 344 6.04 -2.01 24.81
C LYS A 344 5.98 -1.96 26.34
N SER A 345 6.60 -0.94 26.92
CA SER A 345 6.58 -0.68 28.37
C SER A 345 5.18 -0.30 28.84
N ARG A 346 4.49 0.57 28.08
CA ARG A 346 3.17 1.10 28.44
C ARG A 346 2.05 0.05 28.45
N PHE A 347 2.15 -1.00 27.64
CA PHE A 347 1.17 -2.09 27.58
C PHE A 347 1.64 -3.41 28.21
N ASP A 348 2.83 -3.41 28.82
CA ASP A 348 3.41 -4.53 29.56
C ASP A 348 3.38 -5.86 28.78
N ILE A 349 3.65 -5.78 27.47
CA ILE A 349 3.48 -6.90 26.53
C ILE A 349 4.47 -8.03 26.87
N GLU A 350 5.70 -7.66 27.25
CA GLU A 350 6.79 -8.58 27.57
C GLU A 350 6.54 -9.36 28.87
N SER A 351 6.02 -8.70 29.90
CA SER A 351 5.58 -9.32 31.16
C SER A 351 4.41 -10.28 30.95
N LYS A 352 3.42 -9.92 30.12
CA LYS A 352 2.31 -10.81 29.79
C LYS A 352 2.76 -12.05 29.02
N ILE A 353 3.66 -11.89 28.05
CA ILE A 353 4.28 -13.02 27.34
C ILE A 353 5.00 -13.93 28.35
N ASN A 354 5.77 -13.37 29.29
CA ASN A 354 6.47 -14.14 30.32
C ASN A 354 5.52 -14.81 31.32
N GLN A 355 4.45 -14.17 31.78
CA GLN A 355 3.40 -14.80 32.59
C GLN A 355 2.77 -15.99 31.86
N LEU A 356 2.50 -15.86 30.57
CA LEU A 356 1.94 -16.95 29.77
C LEU A 356 2.93 -18.10 29.57
N LYS A 357 4.24 -17.84 29.43
CA LYS A 357 5.27 -18.90 29.41
C LYS A 357 5.31 -19.73 30.69
N THR A 358 5.06 -19.11 31.84
CA THR A 358 5.03 -19.83 33.12
C THR A 358 3.81 -20.75 33.28
N GLN A 359 2.74 -20.53 32.49
CA GLN A 359 1.56 -21.39 32.50
C GLN A 359 1.69 -22.62 31.58
N ILE A 360 2.64 -22.61 30.64
CA ILE A 360 2.92 -23.71 29.71
C ILE A 360 4.08 -24.54 30.28
N ASP A 361 3.94 -25.01 31.51
CA ASP A 361 4.87 -25.97 32.09
C ASP A 361 4.07 -27.17 32.58
N PHE A 362 4.05 -28.22 31.76
CA PHE A 362 3.27 -29.43 32.03
C PHE A 362 3.91 -30.31 33.10
N GLY A 363 5.06 -29.90 33.65
CA GLY A 363 5.87 -30.71 34.56
C GLY A 363 6.42 -31.91 33.80
N GLY A 364 7.75 -31.99 33.62
CA GLY A 364 8.42 -33.03 32.82
C GLY A 364 8.33 -34.47 33.37
N ASN A 365 7.20 -34.87 33.94
CA ASN A 365 6.93 -36.19 34.50
C ASN A 365 5.60 -36.75 33.98
N VAL A 366 5.35 -36.59 32.68
CA VAL A 366 4.23 -37.23 31.99
C VAL A 366 4.55 -38.71 31.82
N THR A 367 3.65 -39.57 32.32
CA THR A 367 3.75 -41.02 32.15
C THR A 367 2.50 -41.51 31.41
N ILE A 368 2.63 -41.78 30.11
CA ILE A 368 1.55 -42.33 29.28
C ILE A 368 1.41 -43.83 29.57
N LEU A 369 2.53 -44.54 29.64
CA LEU A 369 2.56 -45.96 29.95
C LEU A 369 3.59 -46.20 31.06
N THR A 370 3.12 -46.74 32.18
CA THR A 370 4.00 -47.12 33.31
C THR A 370 4.96 -48.22 32.88
N GLU A 371 6.17 -48.24 33.46
CA GLU A 371 7.15 -49.30 33.17
C GLU A 371 6.60 -50.71 33.42
N ASP A 372 5.75 -50.90 34.43
CA ASP A 372 5.06 -52.17 34.67
C ASP A 372 4.19 -52.60 33.47
N ALA A 373 3.46 -51.66 32.87
CA ALA A 373 2.60 -51.92 31.72
C ALA A 373 3.41 -52.19 30.44
N LYS A 374 4.58 -51.55 30.29
CA LYS A 374 5.52 -51.85 29.20
C LYS A 374 6.04 -53.28 29.34
N TYR A 375 6.44 -53.67 30.55
CA TYR A 375 6.92 -55.02 30.84
C TYR A 375 5.83 -56.08 30.56
N GLU A 376 4.59 -55.82 30.97
CA GLU A 376 3.43 -56.68 30.74
C GLU A 376 3.15 -56.89 29.24
N LEU A 377 3.16 -55.81 28.45
CA LEU A 377 3.01 -55.91 26.99
C LEU A 377 4.19 -56.62 26.33
N GLN A 378 5.41 -56.40 26.79
CA GLN A 378 6.60 -57.13 26.31
C GLN A 378 6.55 -58.62 26.66
N SER A 379 6.00 -58.97 27.83
CA SER A 379 5.78 -60.36 28.23
C SER A 379 4.80 -61.05 27.29
N LEU A 380 3.69 -60.38 26.95
CA LEU A 380 2.73 -60.86 25.96
C LEU A 380 3.38 -61.07 24.58
N ALA A 381 4.20 -60.12 24.12
CA ALA A 381 4.91 -60.20 22.85
C ALA A 381 5.85 -61.42 22.76
N ARG A 382 6.40 -61.85 23.90
CA ARG A 382 7.27 -63.04 24.03
C ARG A 382 6.52 -64.32 24.40
N SER A 383 5.21 -64.26 24.60
CA SER A 383 4.41 -65.41 25.00
C SER A 383 4.10 -66.35 23.83
N ASN A 384 3.67 -67.58 24.15
CA ASN A 384 3.38 -68.64 23.17
C ASN A 384 2.26 -68.28 22.17
N ILE A 385 1.49 -67.21 22.43
CA ILE A 385 0.44 -66.74 21.52
C ILE A 385 0.97 -66.29 20.16
N THR A 386 2.22 -65.82 20.10
CA THR A 386 2.85 -65.36 18.86
C THR A 386 3.40 -66.52 18.01
N HIS A 387 3.43 -67.72 18.58
CA HIS A 387 4.00 -68.92 17.98
C HIS A 387 2.95 -69.99 17.61
N ILE A 388 1.65 -69.65 17.64
CA ILE A 388 0.59 -70.58 17.26
C ILE A 388 0.70 -70.90 15.76
N ASN A 389 0.92 -72.17 15.44
CA ASN A 389 0.99 -72.62 14.06
C ASN A 389 -0.41 -72.91 13.49
N PHE A 390 -1.00 -71.88 12.86
CA PHE A 390 -2.32 -71.98 12.23
C PHE A 390 -2.37 -72.93 11.02
N THR A 391 -1.24 -73.26 10.39
CA THR A 391 -1.23 -74.19 9.24
C THR A 391 -1.58 -75.61 9.67
N ILE A 392 -1.20 -76.02 10.89
CA ILE A 392 -1.53 -77.34 11.43
C ILE A 392 -3.04 -77.49 11.59
N PHE A 393 -3.75 -76.43 12.01
CA PHE A 393 -5.21 -76.45 12.07
C PHE A 393 -5.81 -76.66 10.67
N ALA A 394 -5.35 -75.94 9.65
CA ALA A 394 -5.83 -76.10 8.29
C ALA A 394 -5.58 -77.52 7.74
N ASP A 395 -4.40 -78.09 7.99
CA ASP A 395 -4.01 -79.43 7.51
C ASP A 395 -4.83 -80.56 8.15
N VAL A 396 -5.18 -80.42 9.43
CA VAL A 396 -6.00 -81.42 10.15
C VAL A 396 -7.48 -81.28 9.79
N LEU A 397 -8.00 -80.05 9.70
CA LEU A 397 -9.42 -79.79 9.46
C LEU A 397 -9.87 -80.05 8.02
N ASN A 398 -8.95 -80.09 7.06
CA ASN A 398 -9.25 -80.38 5.65
C ASN A 398 -9.35 -81.89 5.33
N LYS A 399 -9.03 -82.75 6.30
CA LYS A 399 -9.11 -84.22 6.12
C LYS A 399 -10.52 -84.71 6.46
N SER A 400 -10.98 -85.77 5.78
CA SER A 400 -12.26 -86.42 6.13
C SER A 400 -12.17 -87.05 7.52
N ILE A 401 -13.26 -87.09 8.28
CA ILE A 401 -13.23 -87.64 9.65
C ILE A 401 -13.06 -89.17 9.62
N VAL A 402 -13.76 -89.83 8.70
CA VAL A 402 -13.74 -91.28 8.47
C VAL A 402 -13.32 -91.59 7.02
N ASN A 403 -12.75 -92.79 6.80
CA ASN A 403 -12.36 -93.24 5.45
C ASN A 403 -13.56 -93.54 4.54
N ILE A 404 -14.64 -94.06 5.13
CA ILE A 404 -15.91 -94.36 4.44
C ILE A 404 -17.05 -93.81 5.29
N ASP A 405 -18.04 -93.22 4.63
CA ASP A 405 -19.29 -92.80 5.24
C ASP A 405 -19.96 -93.98 5.98
N LEU A 406 -20.17 -93.83 7.29
CA LEU A 406 -20.62 -94.92 8.14
C LEU A 406 -22.07 -95.34 7.82
N GLU A 407 -22.88 -94.43 7.26
CA GLU A 407 -24.23 -94.71 6.77
C GLU A 407 -24.20 -95.61 5.53
N THR A 408 -23.30 -95.34 4.58
CA THR A 408 -23.04 -96.22 3.43
C THR A 408 -22.60 -97.62 3.88
N LEU A 409 -21.72 -97.68 4.88
CA LEU A 409 -21.24 -98.94 5.44
C LEU A 409 -22.34 -99.71 6.18
N ALA A 410 -23.18 -99.02 6.96
CA ALA A 410 -24.34 -99.59 7.63
C ALA A 410 -25.34 -100.20 6.62
N ASN A 411 -25.61 -99.49 5.53
CA ASN A 411 -26.50 -99.98 4.46
C ASN A 411 -25.93 -101.22 3.75
N GLN A 412 -24.61 -101.25 3.53
CA GLN A 412 -23.91 -102.41 2.98
C GLN A 412 -23.99 -103.62 3.93
N LEU A 413 -23.80 -103.42 5.23
CA LEU A 413 -23.96 -104.48 6.24
C LEU A 413 -25.39 -105.03 6.29
N ARG A 414 -26.42 -104.17 6.23
CA ARG A 414 -27.83 -104.60 6.14
C ARG A 414 -28.12 -105.39 4.87
N LYS A 415 -27.55 -104.97 3.73
CA LYS A 415 -27.67 -105.70 2.46
C LYS A 415 -27.04 -107.09 2.57
N THR A 416 -25.82 -107.19 3.08
CA THR A 416 -25.15 -108.48 3.33
C THR A 416 -25.93 -109.34 4.33
N ALA A 417 -26.51 -108.76 5.38
CA ALA A 417 -27.37 -109.46 6.33
C ALA A 417 -28.66 -110.02 5.68
N SER A 418 -29.22 -109.31 4.70
CA SER A 418 -30.41 -109.75 3.95
C SER A 418 -30.12 -110.90 2.95
N GLU A 419 -28.92 -110.95 2.40
CA GLU A 419 -28.47 -111.96 1.43
C GLU A 419 -28.11 -113.31 2.09
N ILE A 420 -27.82 -113.32 3.40
CA ILE A 420 -27.46 -114.53 4.20
C ILE A 420 -28.70 -115.39 4.57
N ALA A 421 -29.85 -115.16 3.93
CA ALA A 421 -31.13 -115.77 4.30
C ALA A 421 -31.11 -117.31 4.34
N SER A 422 -31.49 -117.84 5.52
CA SER A 422 -31.86 -119.22 5.92
C SER A 422 -30.85 -120.00 6.78
N THR A 423 -29.55 -119.73 6.72
CA THR A 423 -28.54 -120.67 7.26
C THR A 423 -27.93 -120.26 8.61
N SER A 424 -28.04 -118.98 9.04
CA SER A 424 -27.46 -118.52 10.32
C SER A 424 -28.17 -117.25 10.86
N PRO A 425 -29.22 -117.38 11.70
CA PRO A 425 -29.98 -116.22 12.22
C PRO A 425 -29.15 -115.32 13.14
N ASP A 426 -28.18 -115.88 13.87
CA ASP A 426 -27.34 -115.14 14.83
C ASP A 426 -26.42 -114.11 14.13
N ILE A 427 -25.86 -114.49 12.97
CA ILE A 427 -24.99 -113.61 12.16
C ILE A 427 -25.81 -112.45 11.59
N LYS A 428 -27.02 -112.72 11.10
CA LYS A 428 -27.91 -111.70 10.57
C LYS A 428 -28.23 -110.64 11.62
N TRP A 429 -28.64 -111.06 12.83
CA TRP A 429 -28.93 -110.14 13.92
C TRP A 429 -27.71 -109.32 14.33
N SER A 430 -26.53 -109.96 14.46
CA SER A 430 -25.28 -109.28 14.80
C SER A 430 -24.91 -108.19 13.78
N LEU A 431 -25.01 -108.48 12.47
CA LEU A 431 -24.75 -107.51 11.40
C LEU A 431 -25.74 -106.34 11.40
N GLU A 432 -27.03 -106.61 11.64
CA GLU A 432 -28.07 -105.57 11.76
C GLU A 432 -27.82 -104.66 12.98
N GLN A 433 -27.40 -105.23 14.11
CA GLN A 433 -27.02 -104.47 15.31
C GLN A 433 -25.78 -103.59 15.06
N GLN A 434 -24.73 -104.12 14.42
CA GLN A 434 -23.56 -103.31 14.07
C GLN A 434 -23.90 -102.19 13.08
N ALA A 435 -24.81 -102.43 12.13
CA ALA A 435 -25.28 -101.40 11.21
C ALA A 435 -26.04 -100.27 11.95
N ASP A 436 -26.86 -100.59 12.94
CA ASP A 436 -27.57 -99.59 13.76
C ASP A 436 -26.62 -98.73 14.60
N ILE A 437 -25.58 -99.35 15.17
CA ILE A 437 -24.51 -98.63 15.89
C ILE A 437 -23.78 -97.67 14.94
N LEU A 438 -23.43 -98.11 13.73
CA LEU A 438 -22.74 -97.27 12.75
C LEU A 438 -23.59 -96.08 12.28
N GLU A 439 -24.89 -96.28 12.06
CA GLU A 439 -25.82 -95.20 11.71
C GLU A 439 -25.97 -94.19 12.85
N THR A 440 -26.06 -94.69 14.09
CA THR A 440 -26.09 -93.84 15.30
C THR A 440 -24.81 -93.02 15.42
N LEU A 441 -23.64 -93.64 15.21
CA LEU A 441 -22.35 -92.95 15.24
C LEU A 441 -22.24 -91.89 14.11
N GLN A 442 -22.74 -92.19 12.91
CA GLN A 442 -22.78 -91.22 11.81
C GLN A 442 -23.57 -89.96 12.20
N TYR A 443 -24.78 -90.15 12.73
CA TYR A 443 -25.68 -89.03 13.01
C TYR A 443 -25.31 -88.26 14.29
N GLN A 444 -24.99 -88.98 15.37
CA GLN A 444 -24.76 -88.35 16.68
C GLN A 444 -23.33 -87.85 16.87
N VAL A 445 -22.34 -88.48 16.23
CA VAL A 445 -20.93 -88.16 16.45
C VAL A 445 -20.33 -87.51 15.20
N VAL A 446 -20.32 -88.19 14.05
CA VAL A 446 -19.64 -87.70 12.84
C VAL A 446 -20.22 -86.38 12.36
N ARG A 447 -21.55 -86.28 12.17
CA ARG A 447 -22.20 -85.02 11.74
C ARG A 447 -22.03 -83.86 12.73
N GLN A 448 -21.91 -84.14 14.03
CA GLN A 448 -21.65 -83.10 15.02
C GLN A 448 -20.18 -82.63 14.95
N MET A 449 -19.25 -83.56 14.78
CA MET A 449 -17.84 -83.24 14.57
C MET A 449 -17.64 -82.43 13.27
N GLU A 450 -18.34 -82.74 12.18
CA GLU A 450 -18.27 -81.94 10.93
C GLU A 450 -18.66 -80.48 11.15
N LYS A 451 -19.73 -80.23 11.91
CA LYS A 451 -20.13 -78.88 12.30
C LYS A 451 -19.08 -78.19 13.16
N GLN A 452 -18.52 -78.91 14.13
CA GLN A 452 -17.45 -78.39 14.99
C GLN A 452 -16.18 -78.06 14.21
N VAL A 453 -15.83 -78.86 13.20
CA VAL A 453 -14.71 -78.61 12.28
C VAL A 453 -14.92 -77.30 11.50
N GLN A 454 -16.12 -77.06 10.97
CA GLN A 454 -16.43 -75.80 10.27
C GLN A 454 -16.36 -74.58 11.19
N ILE A 455 -16.87 -74.72 12.43
CA ILE A 455 -16.79 -73.66 13.44
C ILE A 455 -15.32 -73.38 13.78
N LEU A 456 -14.52 -74.43 13.96
CA LEU A 456 -13.10 -74.31 14.31
C LEU A 456 -12.27 -73.69 13.19
N ASP A 457 -12.47 -74.08 11.92
CA ASP A 457 -11.80 -73.46 10.76
C ASP A 457 -12.12 -71.96 10.68
N LYS A 458 -13.40 -71.59 10.83
CA LYS A 458 -13.79 -70.17 10.81
C LYS A 458 -13.17 -69.39 11.98
N LYS A 459 -13.20 -69.95 13.19
CA LYS A 459 -12.67 -69.32 14.40
C LYS A 459 -11.16 -69.15 14.36
N THR A 460 -10.43 -70.16 13.89
CA THR A 460 -8.96 -70.11 13.77
C THR A 460 -8.50 -69.07 12.74
N ARG A 461 -9.20 -68.93 11.60
CA ARG A 461 -8.90 -67.86 10.62
C ARG A 461 -9.16 -66.45 11.17
N ILE A 462 -10.26 -66.26 11.90
CA ILE A 462 -10.58 -64.98 12.54
C ILE A 462 -9.53 -64.65 13.60
N LEU A 463 -9.16 -65.63 14.43
CA LEU A 463 -8.13 -65.48 15.45
C LEU A 463 -6.78 -65.12 14.83
N GLU A 464 -6.37 -65.79 13.75
CA GLU A 464 -5.12 -65.47 13.04
C GLU A 464 -5.11 -64.02 12.52
N ALA A 465 -6.22 -63.55 11.95
CA ALA A 465 -6.34 -62.18 11.46
C ALA A 465 -6.31 -61.16 12.61
N ASN A 466 -7.03 -61.43 13.70
CA ASN A 466 -7.12 -60.53 14.86
C ASN A 466 -5.79 -60.43 15.62
N LEU A 467 -5.02 -61.52 15.72
CA LEU A 467 -3.71 -61.54 16.38
C LEU A 467 -2.66 -60.65 15.70
N LYS A 468 -2.81 -60.41 14.40
CA LYS A 468 -1.86 -59.61 13.62
C LYS A 468 -2.01 -58.11 13.85
N PHE A 469 -3.19 -57.62 14.27
CA PHE A 469 -3.47 -56.18 14.45
C PHE A 469 -2.99 -55.30 13.27
N ASN A 470 -3.20 -55.74 12.02
CA ASN A 470 -2.72 -55.10 10.78
C ASN A 470 -1.19 -55.06 10.55
N HIS A 471 -0.38 -55.78 11.34
CA HIS A 471 1.06 -55.95 11.11
C HIS A 471 1.41 -57.42 10.77
N SER A 472 2.70 -57.75 10.63
CA SER A 472 3.11 -59.12 10.27
C SER A 472 2.89 -60.11 11.42
N SER A 473 3.02 -59.66 12.67
CA SER A 473 2.87 -60.48 13.87
C SER A 473 2.50 -59.62 15.08
N LEU A 474 1.88 -60.23 16.10
CA LEU A 474 1.58 -59.57 17.37
C LEU A 474 2.82 -58.96 18.03
N ASN A 475 3.96 -59.66 17.96
CA ASN A 475 5.22 -59.16 18.52
C ASN A 475 5.64 -57.85 17.84
N GLU A 476 5.63 -57.81 16.51
CA GLU A 476 5.96 -56.59 15.76
C GLU A 476 4.98 -55.44 16.11
N SER A 477 3.67 -55.71 16.16
CA SER A 477 2.68 -54.69 16.54
C SER A 477 2.95 -54.11 17.93
N ILE A 478 3.25 -54.96 18.92
CA ILE A 478 3.52 -54.52 20.29
C ILE A 478 4.81 -53.71 20.36
N GLN A 479 5.89 -54.14 19.71
CA GLN A 479 7.16 -53.40 19.71
C GLN A 479 6.99 -52.01 19.08
N LEU A 480 6.33 -51.92 17.92
CA LEU A 480 6.07 -50.64 17.25
C LEU A 480 5.24 -49.70 18.14
N ILE A 481 4.17 -50.21 18.76
CA ILE A 481 3.35 -49.41 19.67
C ILE A 481 4.16 -48.93 20.89
N LEU A 482 4.99 -49.79 21.48
CA LEU A 482 5.82 -49.42 22.63
C LEU A 482 6.89 -48.36 22.27
N ASP A 483 7.51 -48.48 21.10
CA ASP A 483 8.48 -47.51 20.59
C ASP A 483 7.81 -46.15 20.30
N GLU A 484 6.63 -46.17 19.67
CA GLU A 484 5.84 -44.98 19.39
C GLU A 484 5.39 -44.27 20.67
N VAL A 485 4.90 -45.02 21.67
CA VAL A 485 4.46 -44.50 22.98
C VAL A 485 5.64 -43.94 23.76
N THR A 486 6.78 -44.63 23.79
CA THR A 486 7.99 -44.16 24.49
C THR A 486 8.51 -42.89 23.85
N SER A 487 8.59 -42.85 22.53
CA SER A 487 8.98 -41.64 21.79
C SER A 487 8.01 -40.48 22.01
N ALA A 488 6.70 -40.75 22.13
CA ALA A 488 5.71 -39.73 22.44
C ALA A 488 5.90 -39.17 23.85
N GLN A 489 6.13 -40.04 24.83
CA GLN A 489 6.38 -39.67 26.22
C GLN A 489 7.67 -38.85 26.37
N ASP A 490 8.75 -39.26 25.70
CA ASP A 490 10.02 -38.54 25.70
C ASP A 490 9.90 -37.16 25.06
N TYR A 491 9.15 -37.04 23.97
CA TYR A 491 8.86 -35.77 23.34
C TYR A 491 8.09 -34.84 24.28
N LEU A 492 7.04 -35.34 24.97
CA LEU A 492 6.26 -34.53 25.93
C LEU A 492 7.13 -34.04 27.10
N ASN A 493 8.00 -34.90 27.63
CA ASN A 493 8.81 -34.57 28.81
C ASN A 493 9.99 -33.65 28.49
N ASN A 494 10.63 -33.81 27.33
CA ASN A 494 11.89 -33.11 27.04
C ASN A 494 11.74 -31.95 26.03
N THR A 495 10.80 -32.05 25.10
CA THR A 495 10.78 -31.19 23.89
C THR A 495 9.53 -30.32 23.80
N ALA A 496 8.34 -30.86 24.08
CA ALA A 496 7.06 -30.20 23.84
C ALA A 496 6.95 -28.83 24.52
N ALA A 497 7.27 -28.75 25.83
CA ALA A 497 7.20 -27.49 26.57
C ALA A 497 8.16 -26.42 25.99
N LYS A 498 9.35 -26.84 25.53
CA LYS A 498 10.34 -25.93 24.94
C LYS A 498 9.89 -25.41 23.58
N GLU A 499 9.38 -26.28 22.71
CA GLU A 499 8.89 -25.90 21.38
C GLU A 499 7.66 -25.00 21.45
N ILE A 500 6.70 -25.29 22.33
CA ILE A 500 5.51 -24.43 22.52
C ILE A 500 5.92 -23.04 23.06
N LYS A 501 6.86 -22.98 24.01
CA LYS A 501 7.43 -21.71 24.50
C LYS A 501 8.13 -20.94 23.37
N ASN A 502 8.92 -21.62 22.55
CA ASN A 502 9.61 -20.99 21.42
C ASN A 502 8.63 -20.49 20.34
N LEU A 503 7.58 -21.24 20.03
CA LEU A 503 6.54 -20.83 19.09
C LEU A 503 5.78 -19.61 19.60
N ALA A 504 5.47 -19.57 20.90
CA ALA A 504 4.88 -18.39 21.54
C ALA A 504 5.80 -17.16 21.45
N ASP A 505 7.12 -17.35 21.63
CA ASP A 505 8.12 -16.29 21.48
C ASP A 505 8.23 -15.79 20.04
N MET A 506 8.30 -16.68 19.06
CA MET A 506 8.35 -16.31 17.66
C MET A 506 7.10 -15.52 17.24
N PHE A 507 5.92 -15.97 17.67
CA PHE A 507 4.66 -15.28 17.38
C PHE A 507 4.63 -13.88 18.02
N ALA A 508 5.01 -13.79 19.30
CA ALA A 508 5.07 -12.51 20.00
C ALA A 508 6.07 -11.54 19.37
N ASN A 509 7.28 -12.01 19.06
CA ASN A 509 8.33 -11.19 18.47
C ASN A 509 7.98 -10.72 17.05
N ALA A 510 7.45 -11.60 16.19
CA ALA A 510 7.02 -11.22 14.84
C ALA A 510 5.96 -10.11 14.87
N ILE A 511 5.07 -10.16 15.84
CA ILE A 511 4.05 -9.15 16.07
C ILE A 511 4.67 -7.84 16.57
N LEU A 512 5.54 -7.90 17.60
CA LEU A 512 6.21 -6.72 18.14
C LEU A 512 7.02 -6.01 17.05
N GLU A 513 7.72 -6.78 16.22
CA GLU A 513 8.48 -6.26 15.09
C GLU A 513 7.58 -5.53 14.08
N HIS A 514 6.40 -6.08 13.74
CA HIS A 514 5.45 -5.40 12.87
C HIS A 514 4.93 -4.08 13.45
N VAL A 515 4.67 -4.03 14.76
CA VAL A 515 4.24 -2.80 15.44
C VAL A 515 5.38 -1.78 15.48
N ASP A 516 6.61 -2.20 15.79
CA ASP A 516 7.81 -1.34 15.74
C ASP A 516 8.01 -0.76 14.34
N GLN A 517 7.95 -1.59 13.29
CA GLN A 517 8.08 -1.15 11.91
C GLN A 517 7.00 -0.11 11.55
N TYR A 518 5.75 -0.33 11.97
CA TYR A 518 4.67 0.62 11.76
C TYR A 518 4.89 1.94 12.49
N LEU A 519 5.27 1.89 13.77
CA LEU A 519 5.53 3.09 14.56
C LEU A 519 6.74 3.88 14.06
N ASN A 520 7.83 3.20 13.72
CA ASN A 520 9.00 3.82 13.08
C ASN A 520 8.62 4.49 11.76
N ARG A 521 7.74 3.85 10.97
CA ARG A 521 7.20 4.48 9.75
C ARG A 521 6.36 5.72 10.07
N VAL A 522 5.50 5.68 11.09
CA VAL A 522 4.70 6.84 11.50
C VAL A 522 5.59 7.98 11.98
N ILE A 523 6.59 7.70 12.81
CA ILE A 523 7.58 8.68 13.28
C ILE A 523 8.32 9.29 12.08
N ASN A 524 8.83 8.47 11.17
CA ASN A 524 9.57 8.93 10.00
C ASN A 524 8.70 9.80 9.08
N ILE A 525 7.49 9.35 8.74
CA ILE A 525 6.56 10.13 7.89
C ILE A 525 6.17 11.44 8.58
N THR A 526 5.88 11.42 9.88
CA THR A 526 5.48 12.63 10.63
C THR A 526 6.61 13.65 10.71
N THR A 527 7.85 13.20 10.91
CA THR A 527 9.03 14.07 11.03
C THR A 527 9.54 14.58 9.69
N THR A 528 9.36 13.83 8.59
CA THR A 528 9.97 14.19 7.29
C THR A 528 8.98 14.60 6.20
N GLN A 529 7.77 14.04 6.18
CA GLN A 529 6.85 14.18 5.04
C GLN A 529 5.54 14.92 5.39
N VAL A 530 5.11 14.92 6.65
CA VAL A 530 3.87 15.61 7.05
C VAL A 530 4.07 17.12 7.03
N GLY A 531 3.17 17.82 6.33
CA GLY A 531 3.14 19.27 6.27
C GLY A 531 4.39 19.89 5.64
N GLN A 532 4.86 19.36 4.50
CA GLN A 532 5.94 19.98 3.74
C GLN A 532 5.64 21.46 3.47
N CYS A 533 6.61 22.33 3.75
CA CYS A 533 6.40 23.76 3.68
C CYS A 533 6.76 24.39 2.31
N HIS A 534 7.11 23.58 1.30
CA HIS A 534 7.38 24.06 -0.06
C HIS A 534 6.21 24.83 -0.72
N PRO A 535 4.92 24.42 -0.59
CA PRO A 535 3.81 25.20 -1.11
C PRO A 535 3.75 26.61 -0.51
N MET A 536 4.01 26.74 0.80
CA MET A 536 4.05 28.04 1.48
C MET A 536 5.19 28.91 0.96
N SER A 537 6.36 28.32 0.71
CA SER A 537 7.50 29.01 0.08
C SER A 537 7.17 29.53 -1.33
N ARG A 538 6.41 28.77 -2.12
CA ARG A 538 5.93 29.24 -3.43
C ARG A 538 4.95 30.39 -3.32
N VAL A 539 4.01 30.31 -2.38
CA VAL A 539 3.06 31.41 -2.12
C VAL A 539 3.83 32.67 -1.72
N TYR A 540 4.79 32.56 -0.80
CA TYR A 540 5.64 33.68 -0.39
C TYR A 540 6.37 34.29 -1.59
N ASN A 541 7.08 33.49 -2.39
CA ASN A 541 7.77 33.97 -3.58
C ASN A 541 6.83 34.63 -4.59
N ALA A 542 5.64 34.06 -4.80
CA ALA A 542 4.63 34.66 -5.67
C ALA A 542 4.19 36.03 -5.14
N THR A 543 3.95 36.16 -3.82
CA THR A 543 3.62 37.45 -3.20
C THR A 543 4.73 38.48 -3.38
N VAL A 544 6.00 38.09 -3.18
CA VAL A 544 7.15 38.98 -3.39
C VAL A 544 7.22 39.44 -4.84
N VAL A 545 7.10 38.53 -5.81
CA VAL A 545 7.11 38.87 -7.24
C VAL A 545 5.93 39.78 -7.61
N SER A 546 4.72 39.49 -7.11
CA SER A 546 3.54 40.31 -7.39
C SER A 546 3.64 41.72 -6.81
N VAL A 547 4.09 41.86 -5.56
CA VAL A 547 4.15 43.18 -4.91
C VAL A 547 5.35 43.99 -5.41
N CYS A 548 6.53 43.40 -5.46
CA CYS A 548 7.75 44.14 -5.80
C CYS A 548 7.89 44.31 -7.30
N ASN A 549 7.83 43.23 -8.07
CA ASN A 549 8.17 43.30 -9.49
C ASN A 549 6.99 43.77 -10.36
N GLN A 550 5.75 43.43 -9.99
CA GLN A 550 4.58 43.78 -10.82
C GLN A 550 3.92 45.11 -10.42
N ILE A 551 4.09 45.56 -9.17
CA ILE A 551 3.48 46.81 -8.69
C ILE A 551 4.54 47.89 -8.46
N LEU A 552 5.55 47.61 -7.64
CA LEU A 552 6.49 48.64 -7.20
C LEU A 552 7.53 49.02 -8.26
N ASP A 553 8.09 48.05 -9.00
CA ASP A 553 9.03 48.32 -10.10
C ASP A 553 8.44 49.23 -11.19
N PRO A 554 7.22 48.98 -11.74
CA PRO A 554 6.59 49.92 -12.68
C PRO A 554 6.27 51.28 -12.06
N PHE A 555 5.91 51.34 -10.77
CA PHE A 555 5.69 52.59 -10.06
C PHE A 555 6.98 53.42 -9.96
N ASN A 556 8.11 52.75 -9.68
CA ASN A 556 9.43 53.36 -9.65
C ASN A 556 9.89 53.80 -11.06
N GLY A 557 9.63 52.99 -12.08
CA GLY A 557 9.89 53.33 -13.47
C GLY A 557 9.10 54.56 -13.94
N PHE A 558 7.86 54.73 -13.49
CA PHE A 558 7.01 55.86 -13.86
C PHE A 558 7.62 57.21 -13.44
N TRP A 559 7.94 57.40 -12.15
CA TRP A 559 8.52 58.67 -11.70
C TRP A 559 9.92 58.89 -12.25
N ALA A 560 10.72 57.82 -12.42
CA ALA A 560 12.06 57.91 -12.98
C ALA A 560 12.02 58.41 -14.44
N SER A 561 11.07 57.91 -15.24
CA SER A 561 10.89 58.33 -16.63
C SER A 561 10.47 59.80 -16.76
N ILE A 562 9.52 60.27 -15.95
CA ILE A 562 9.09 61.68 -15.96
C ILE A 562 10.19 62.59 -15.42
N GLY A 563 10.89 62.15 -14.38
CA GLY A 563 12.05 62.86 -13.83
C GLY A 563 13.12 63.11 -14.89
N TRP A 564 13.45 62.09 -15.68
CA TRP A 564 14.41 62.24 -16.79
C TRP A 564 13.88 63.17 -17.89
N CYS A 565 12.59 63.10 -18.22
CA CYS A 565 11.97 64.04 -19.16
C CYS A 565 12.08 65.49 -18.69
N LEU A 566 11.85 65.77 -17.39
CA LEU A 566 11.98 67.11 -16.82
C LEU A 566 13.41 67.63 -16.90
N VAL A 567 14.41 66.77 -16.69
CA VAL A 567 15.83 67.13 -16.88
C VAL A 567 16.09 67.49 -18.35
N LEU A 568 15.55 66.72 -19.30
CA LEU A 568 15.70 66.98 -20.74
C LEU A 568 14.91 68.21 -21.23
N PHE A 569 13.90 68.67 -20.50
CA PHE A 569 13.21 69.92 -20.83
C PHE A 569 14.14 71.13 -20.77
N ILE A 570 15.15 71.14 -19.90
CA ILE A 570 16.08 72.27 -19.76
C ILE A 570 16.82 72.57 -21.08
N PRO A 571 17.59 71.63 -21.68
CA PRO A 571 18.22 71.87 -22.98
C PRO A 571 17.18 72.02 -24.11
N ALA A 572 16.05 71.30 -24.05
CA ALA A 572 15.01 71.39 -25.08
C ALA A 572 14.38 72.80 -25.15
N ILE A 573 14.15 73.46 -24.02
CA ILE A 573 13.64 74.83 -23.96
C ILE A 573 14.64 75.80 -24.59
N ILE A 574 15.92 75.69 -24.22
CA ILE A 574 16.98 76.58 -24.77
C ILE A 574 17.03 76.47 -26.30
N LEU A 575 17.05 75.23 -26.82
CA LEU A 575 17.07 74.99 -28.25
C LEU A 575 15.80 75.49 -28.93
N SER A 576 14.62 75.23 -28.35
CA SER A 576 13.33 75.62 -28.91
C SER A 576 13.17 77.14 -29.03
N VAL A 577 13.62 77.90 -28.03
CA VAL A 577 13.59 79.38 -28.07
C VAL A 577 14.53 79.91 -29.16
N LYS A 578 15.74 79.35 -29.29
CA LYS A 578 16.70 79.76 -30.33
C LYS A 578 16.20 79.40 -31.74
N LEU A 579 15.62 78.21 -31.91
CA LEU A 579 15.01 77.75 -33.15
C LEU A 579 13.81 78.63 -33.54
N ALA A 580 12.93 78.97 -32.60
CA ALA A 580 11.79 79.83 -32.86
C ALA A 580 12.21 81.22 -33.36
N ALA A 581 13.23 81.83 -32.74
CA ALA A 581 13.77 83.11 -33.20
C ALA A 581 14.38 83.03 -34.60
N LEU A 582 15.02 81.90 -34.96
CA LEU A 582 15.56 81.68 -36.29
C LEU A 582 14.43 81.51 -37.33
N TYR A 583 13.35 80.82 -36.97
CA TYR A 583 12.21 80.56 -37.85
C TYR A 583 11.37 81.80 -38.16
N GLN A 584 11.43 82.83 -37.32
CA GLN A 584 10.73 84.10 -37.52
C GLN A 584 11.48 85.10 -38.42
N LYS A 585 12.75 84.84 -38.77
CA LYS A 585 13.49 85.72 -39.69
C LYS A 585 12.90 85.63 -41.10
N SER A 586 12.39 86.74 -41.62
CA SER A 586 11.94 86.90 -43.00
C SER A 586 13.13 87.15 -43.93
N ASP A 587 13.05 86.69 -45.18
CA ASP A 587 14.01 87.09 -46.22
C ASP A 587 13.73 88.54 -46.64
N PRO A 588 14.74 89.41 -46.78
CA PRO A 588 14.57 90.71 -47.42
C PRO A 588 14.12 90.51 -48.88
N TYR A 589 13.07 91.23 -49.28
CA TYR A 589 12.47 91.15 -50.61
C TYR A 589 13.51 91.36 -51.74
N PRO A 590 13.70 90.41 -52.68
CA PRO A 590 14.56 90.61 -53.84
C PRO A 590 13.71 91.10 -55.02
N GLY A 591 13.48 92.41 -55.12
CA GLY A 591 12.84 93.03 -56.27
C GLY A 591 13.03 94.55 -56.26
N PRO A 592 13.21 95.21 -57.42
CA PRO A 592 13.52 96.64 -57.48
C PRO A 592 12.34 97.46 -56.95
N LEU A 593 12.65 98.48 -56.15
CA LEU A 593 11.73 99.53 -55.73
C LEU A 593 11.13 100.20 -56.98
N VAL A 594 9.91 99.85 -57.34
CA VAL A 594 9.10 100.66 -58.25
C VAL A 594 8.38 101.66 -57.37
N GLU A 595 8.82 102.92 -57.41
CA GLU A 595 8.08 104.06 -56.86
C GLU A 595 6.65 104.01 -57.40
N SER A 596 5.67 103.93 -56.49
CA SER A 596 4.26 104.09 -56.82
C SER A 596 3.95 105.57 -57.04
N GLU A 597 4.54 106.16 -58.07
CA GLU A 597 4.04 107.35 -58.73
C GLU A 597 3.23 106.87 -59.94
N TYR A 598 2.20 107.60 -60.37
CA TYR A 598 1.24 107.21 -61.45
C TYR A 598 0.08 106.27 -61.07
N LEU A 599 -0.66 106.59 -60.00
CA LEU A 599 -2.06 106.17 -59.90
C LEU A 599 -2.91 107.17 -59.08
N TYR A 600 -2.78 108.47 -59.33
CA TYR A 600 -3.52 109.51 -58.60
C TYR A 600 -4.19 110.61 -59.45
N ASP A 601 -4.12 110.55 -60.79
CA ASP A 601 -4.70 111.60 -61.68
C ASP A 601 -6.14 111.32 -62.16
N ALA A 602 -6.86 110.36 -61.57
CA ALA A 602 -8.23 110.02 -61.98
C ALA A 602 -9.35 110.50 -61.04
N TYR A 603 -9.04 111.09 -59.88
CA TYR A 603 -10.06 111.42 -58.86
C TYR A 603 -9.81 112.73 -58.10
N GLY A 604 -9.21 113.73 -58.76
CA GLY A 604 -8.79 115.00 -58.14
C GLY A 604 -9.68 116.23 -58.34
N ASP A 605 -10.78 116.14 -59.09
CA ASP A 605 -11.71 117.26 -59.30
C ASP A 605 -13.08 116.94 -58.68
N ARG A 606 -13.25 117.21 -57.38
CA ARG A 606 -14.50 117.74 -56.80
C ARG A 606 -14.24 118.38 -55.44
N ASP A 607 -14.48 119.68 -55.41
CA ASP A 607 -14.50 120.60 -54.27
C ASP A 607 -15.41 120.17 -53.10
N ASN A 608 -15.09 120.72 -51.92
CA ASN A 608 -15.96 121.29 -50.85
C ASN A 608 -15.51 120.83 -49.43
N ILE A 609 -14.77 121.61 -48.62
CA ILE A 609 -15.18 122.79 -47.77
C ILE A 609 -15.91 122.36 -46.46
N PRO A 610 -15.63 122.94 -45.25
CA PRO A 610 -14.45 122.74 -44.38
C PRO A 610 -14.89 122.56 -42.89
N LEU A 611 -14.11 123.12 -41.94
CA LEU A 611 -14.35 123.33 -40.49
C LEU A 611 -13.88 122.18 -39.59
N ALA A 612 -13.26 122.40 -38.43
CA ALA A 612 -12.55 123.51 -37.82
C ALA A 612 -12.04 122.90 -36.51
N ASN A 613 -10.74 122.96 -36.19
CA ASN A 613 -10.38 122.95 -34.77
C ASN A 613 -9.22 123.89 -34.52
N VAL A 614 -9.55 124.87 -33.69
CA VAL A 614 -8.87 126.12 -33.44
C VAL A 614 -7.91 125.93 -32.27
N ASP A 615 -6.72 126.50 -32.45
CA ASP A 615 -5.78 126.96 -31.43
C ASP A 615 -5.09 125.89 -30.55
N LYS A 616 -3.78 125.93 -30.28
CA LYS A 616 -2.79 127.02 -30.42
C LYS A 616 -1.37 126.43 -30.33
N LYS A 617 -0.54 126.80 -31.32
CA LYS A 617 0.84 127.36 -31.23
C LYS A 617 1.84 126.71 -30.26
N ASN A 618 2.89 126.08 -30.79
CA ASN A 618 4.25 126.64 -31.05
C ASN A 618 5.23 126.17 -29.93
N TYR A 619 6.48 125.76 -30.14
CA TYR A 619 7.50 126.14 -31.13
C TYR A 619 8.68 125.14 -31.02
N HIS A 620 9.22 124.64 -32.17
CA HIS A 620 10.65 124.41 -32.54
C HIS A 620 11.66 123.71 -31.57
N ARG A 621 12.76 123.04 -31.97
CA ARG A 621 13.47 122.73 -33.24
C ARG A 621 14.55 121.65 -32.95
N ARG A 622 14.78 120.80 -33.96
CA ARG A 622 16.01 120.11 -34.45
C ARG A 622 17.37 120.25 -33.74
N TYR A 623 18.15 119.15 -33.74
CA TYR A 623 19.43 118.90 -34.46
C TYR A 623 20.02 117.55 -33.95
N HIS A 624 20.82 116.72 -34.63
CA HIS A 624 21.18 116.39 -36.02
C HIS A 624 22.09 115.15 -35.96
N GLU A 625 22.14 114.40 -37.07
CA GLU A 625 22.90 113.18 -37.36
C GLU A 625 24.43 113.27 -37.20
N THR A 626 25.11 112.11 -37.14
CA THR A 626 26.25 111.85 -38.04
C THR A 626 26.46 110.35 -38.34
N TYR A 627 26.74 110.10 -39.62
CA TYR A 627 27.11 108.86 -40.33
C TYR A 627 28.51 108.31 -39.95
N GLU A 628 28.76 107.02 -40.17
CA GLU A 628 29.79 106.56 -41.14
C GLU A 628 29.73 105.04 -41.41
N ASN A 629 30.29 104.66 -42.56
CA ASN A 629 29.95 103.52 -43.41
C ASN A 629 31.24 102.81 -43.86
N SER A 630 31.27 101.48 -43.99
CA SER A 630 32.22 100.66 -44.79
C SER A 630 32.07 99.16 -44.47
N SER A 631 32.25 98.15 -45.33
CA SER A 631 32.35 97.99 -46.79
C SER A 631 32.77 96.52 -47.05
N GLY A 632 32.28 95.89 -48.13
CA GLY A 632 32.96 94.80 -48.89
C GLY A 632 32.38 93.37 -48.74
N TYR A 633 31.65 92.79 -49.70
CA TYR A 633 32.06 92.05 -50.96
C TYR A 633 32.77 90.70 -50.72
N TYR A 634 32.50 89.53 -51.34
CA TYR A 634 31.49 88.97 -52.28
C TYR A 634 31.61 87.42 -52.24
N GLY A 635 30.55 86.69 -52.59
CA GLY A 635 30.56 85.25 -52.89
C GLY A 635 30.00 84.97 -54.29
N GLY A 636 30.35 83.82 -54.89
CA GLY A 636 29.86 83.37 -56.20
C GLY A 636 29.08 82.04 -56.14
N ASP A 637 27.93 82.04 -56.82
CA ASP A 637 27.22 81.04 -57.68
C ASP A 637 27.69 79.55 -57.69
N TYR A 638 26.91 78.49 -57.95
CA TYR A 638 25.68 78.28 -58.77
C TYR A 638 24.98 76.91 -58.46
N SER A 639 23.63 76.91 -58.47
CA SER A 639 22.60 76.06 -59.15
C SER A 639 22.93 74.66 -59.77
N ALA A 640 22.02 73.71 -60.05
CA ALA A 640 20.59 73.43 -59.78
C ALA A 640 20.17 72.05 -60.41
N HIS A 641 18.95 71.62 -60.07
CA HIS A 641 18.10 70.46 -60.44
C HIS A 641 17.91 70.02 -61.91
N LEU A 642 17.27 68.84 -62.09
CA LEU A 642 16.09 68.51 -62.95
C LEU A 642 15.62 67.06 -62.61
N GLY A 643 14.37 66.57 -62.63
CA GLY A 643 13.04 67.09 -62.96
C GLY A 643 12.14 65.97 -63.54
N ARG A 644 10.86 65.87 -63.09
CA ARG A 644 9.62 65.34 -63.78
C ARG A 644 9.60 63.88 -64.31
N GLY A 645 8.49 63.14 -64.39
CA GLY A 645 7.04 63.36 -64.24
C GLY A 645 6.31 62.14 -64.88
N GLY A 646 5.15 61.72 -64.36
CA GLY A 646 4.43 60.49 -64.79
C GLY A 646 3.08 60.72 -65.47
N ARG A 647 2.54 59.63 -66.08
CA ARG A 647 1.16 59.27 -66.52
C ARG A 647 1.29 57.90 -67.24
N ASP A 648 0.39 56.90 -67.24
CA ASP A 648 -1.04 56.74 -67.01
C ASP A 648 -1.43 55.24 -66.72
N ARG A 649 -2.53 55.06 -65.98
CA ARG A 649 -3.66 54.08 -66.06
C ARG A 649 -3.50 52.53 -66.14
N ALA A 650 -4.09 51.90 -65.10
CA ALA A 650 -5.16 50.86 -65.06
C ALA A 650 -4.93 49.37 -65.48
N SER A 651 -4.87 48.49 -64.45
CA SER A 651 -5.48 47.13 -64.18
C SER A 651 -5.64 46.04 -65.29
N PRO A 652 -5.83 44.72 -64.98
CA PRO A 652 -6.17 44.07 -63.69
C PRO A 652 -5.48 42.69 -63.40
N GLY A 653 -5.73 42.09 -62.21
CA GLY A 653 -5.70 40.63 -62.03
C GLY A 653 -5.08 40.07 -60.74
N ASP A 654 -5.89 39.35 -59.98
CA ASP A 654 -5.72 38.88 -58.59
C ASP A 654 -4.76 37.70 -58.31
N ALA A 655 -4.24 37.71 -57.07
CA ALA A 655 -4.01 36.62 -56.11
C ALA A 655 -3.19 35.35 -56.48
N ARG A 656 -2.01 35.18 -55.86
CA ARG A 656 -1.75 34.19 -54.77
C ARG A 656 -0.26 34.08 -54.41
N TYR A 657 0.00 34.07 -53.10
CA TYR A 657 1.27 33.73 -52.45
C TYR A 657 1.51 32.21 -52.48
N ALA A 658 2.75 31.79 -52.77
CA ALA A 658 3.50 30.74 -52.06
C ALA A 658 4.94 30.62 -52.61
N ASP A 659 5.90 30.66 -51.67
CA ASP A 659 7.19 29.96 -51.61
C ASP A 659 8.16 29.91 -52.80
N MET A 660 9.43 30.25 -52.53
CA MET A 660 10.52 29.26 -52.56
C MET A 660 11.80 29.77 -51.88
N ALA A 661 12.20 29.07 -50.81
CA ALA A 661 13.59 28.96 -50.35
C ALA A 661 14.30 27.82 -51.10
N PRO A 662 15.64 27.68 -50.97
CA PRO A 662 16.26 26.35 -51.02
C PRO A 662 16.79 25.90 -49.65
N LYS A 663 16.44 24.64 -49.33
CA LYS A 663 16.95 23.73 -48.27
C LYS A 663 18.41 23.30 -48.60
N TYR A 664 19.27 22.68 -47.77
CA TYR A 664 19.12 21.79 -46.61
C TYR A 664 20.51 21.56 -45.93
N LEU A 665 20.51 21.15 -44.64
CA LEU A 665 21.52 20.41 -43.84
C LEU A 665 22.95 20.98 -43.66
N ASP A 666 23.67 20.84 -42.54
CA ASP A 666 23.47 20.37 -41.16
C ASP A 666 24.79 20.66 -40.39
N GLN A 667 24.75 20.66 -39.05
CA GLN A 667 25.86 20.52 -38.08
C GLN A 667 26.54 21.76 -37.41
N VAL A 668 26.56 21.63 -36.07
CA VAL A 668 27.50 22.11 -35.03
C VAL A 668 27.10 23.32 -34.15
N TRP A 669 26.55 22.97 -32.98
CA TRP A 669 26.75 23.49 -31.61
C TRP A 669 27.48 24.83 -31.38
N GLY A 670 26.88 25.68 -30.55
CA GLY A 670 27.60 26.72 -29.79
C GLY A 670 26.66 27.77 -29.18
N GLY A 671 26.61 27.84 -27.85
CA GLY A 671 25.59 28.56 -27.09
C GLY A 671 25.72 30.08 -26.96
N GLY A 672 24.73 30.65 -26.27
CA GLY A 672 24.64 32.06 -25.88
C GLY A 672 23.17 32.47 -25.83
N GLY A 673 22.65 32.67 -24.63
CA GLY A 673 21.25 33.06 -24.41
C GLY A 673 20.99 34.51 -24.81
N ASP A 674 19.83 34.74 -25.43
CA ASP A 674 19.21 36.06 -25.55
C ASP A 674 17.73 35.97 -25.18
N ALA A 675 17.31 36.95 -24.38
CA ALA A 675 15.96 37.16 -23.89
C ALA A 675 15.00 37.53 -25.04
N ARG A 676 13.79 36.97 -25.02
CA ARG A 676 12.64 37.48 -25.77
C ARG A 676 11.51 37.86 -24.81
N PRO A 677 10.77 38.96 -25.04
CA PRO A 677 9.60 39.31 -24.24
C PRO A 677 8.43 38.39 -24.60
N CYS A 678 7.84 37.75 -23.59
CA CYS A 678 6.59 36.99 -23.74
C CYS A 678 5.38 37.93 -23.76
N SER A 679 4.48 37.73 -24.72
CA SER A 679 3.13 38.30 -24.75
C SER A 679 2.27 37.70 -23.61
N PRO A 680 1.24 38.42 -23.10
CA PRO A 680 0.37 37.92 -22.03
C PRO A 680 -0.50 36.73 -22.51
N PRO A 681 -0.87 35.79 -21.61
CA PRO A 681 -1.67 34.63 -21.95
C PRO A 681 -3.13 35.00 -22.22
N SER A 682 -3.79 34.17 -23.02
CA SER A 682 -5.19 34.36 -23.41
C SER A 682 -6.14 33.88 -22.30
N HIS A 683 -7.35 34.46 -22.23
CA HIS A 683 -8.37 34.18 -21.20
C HIS A 683 -8.73 32.69 -21.04
N SER A 684 -8.48 31.86 -22.05
CA SER A 684 -8.68 30.40 -22.01
C SER A 684 -7.61 29.65 -21.23
N GLU A 685 -6.38 30.15 -21.16
CA GLU A 685 -5.28 29.52 -20.40
C GLU A 685 -5.41 29.80 -18.90
N ILE A 686 -5.96 30.98 -18.53
CA ILE A 686 -6.28 31.34 -17.15
C ILE A 686 -7.42 30.46 -16.60
N ALA A 687 -8.41 30.12 -17.42
CA ALA A 687 -9.50 29.22 -17.04
C ALA A 687 -9.02 27.77 -16.79
N GLN A 688 -8.01 27.29 -17.52
CA GLN A 688 -7.41 25.97 -17.31
C GLN A 688 -6.57 25.88 -16.02
N ILE A 689 -5.89 26.96 -15.64
CA ILE A 689 -5.10 27.02 -14.40
C ILE A 689 -6.00 27.07 -13.15
N ILE A 690 -7.14 27.77 -13.23
CA ILE A 690 -8.12 27.83 -12.13
C ILE A 690 -8.84 26.48 -11.95
N SER A 691 -9.06 25.72 -13.02
CA SER A 691 -9.60 24.35 -12.97
C SER A 691 -8.65 23.38 -12.24
N TYR A 692 -7.34 23.52 -12.44
CA TYR A 692 -6.32 22.68 -11.79
C TYR A 692 -6.11 22.99 -10.30
N LEU A 693 -6.42 24.21 -9.85
CA LEU A 693 -6.30 24.61 -8.45
C LEU A 693 -7.49 24.19 -7.57
N ASN A 694 -8.65 23.90 -8.17
CA ASN A 694 -9.86 23.47 -7.46
C ASN A 694 -10.00 21.95 -7.30
N SER A 695 -9.02 21.16 -7.74
CA SER A 695 -9.06 19.68 -7.71
C SER A 695 -7.97 19.03 -6.82
N GLY A 696 -7.39 19.79 -5.88
CA GLY A 696 -6.40 19.31 -4.90
C GLY A 696 -6.93 19.25 -3.47
#